data_AF-A0A225E9G9-F1
#
_entry.id   AF-A0A225E9G9-F1
#
_cell.length_a   1.000
_cell.length_b   1.000
_cell.length_c   1.000
_cell.angle_alpha   90.00
_cell.angle_beta   90.00
_cell.angle_gamma   90.00
#
_symmetry.space_group_name_H-M   'P 1'
#
loop_
_entity.id
_entity.type
_entity.pdbx_description
1 polymer ?
#
loop_
_entity_poly.entity_id
_entity_poly.type
_entity_poly.pdbx_seq_one_letter_code
_entity_poly.pdbx_strand_id
1 'polypeptide(L)'
;MLLSGARPIQGGPGSGFDGSLRDRSDSRSGTRPRNPLVTRRATSFGGSRIHPEGAGVRGHLVFCFRDPREPATHHLDPYNHNHSDRLWTYRGLRLMAEWQRTLTCGDLRDTHVGQTVTLNGWVLTTRNFNNQIFIDLKDRYGLTQVVFEDDSAELYATANKLRKEFCVSVRGVVRPRLTGKERADIATGAVEVKAEKVEVLNACPTLPFEINEFGSELANEDIRLQYRYLDLRRKSLQNILILRHRLCKTIRDFLDTRGFLEVETPLLGKSTPEGARDYLVPSRVYNGEFFALPQSPQLYKQLLMISGYDKYFQIARCLRDEDLRADRQPEFTQLDLEMSFVERDDILGLMEQLAAEIFDQCHGVKIPLPFPRMKFADAVAKYGSDKPDLRFGLEIVDIGDIAAESEFTVFKSVLAEGGIVRGINAKGGAAKFTNTALKPGGELPKVVETYKAKGLAWMKYEGDKFTGSIEKFFPDAVKAKIKERLNVEPGDLVLFVADKEAVVCDALGALRIHVASAMKLYRNWWEEKAEYEATEAAAAKKEKRAPKPFQLRPDHFNFLWVVDFPMFMFDADEKRWVAIHHPFTAPMDDDVANLESEPGKARAKAYDMVLNGYEVGGGSIRIHRQDVQSLVFKMLGMDPADAKARFGFLLDALQSGAPPHGGIALGLDRWCMILAGTTNIRDVIAFPKNKQARDLMTGAPATVEPRQLKDLGIKLT
;
A
#
# COMPACT_ATOMS: atom_id res chain seq x y z
N MET A 1 -19.20 -36.41 56.95
CA MET A 1 -19.04 -35.50 58.11
C MET A 1 -18.74 -34.11 57.53
N LEU A 2 -19.68 -33.17 57.60
CA LEU A 2 -19.86 -32.16 58.67
C LEU A 2 -18.73 -31.10 58.62
N LEU A 3 -18.98 -29.79 58.41
CA LEU A 3 -20.25 -29.04 58.35
C LEU A 3 -20.14 -27.72 57.52
N SER A 4 -21.25 -27.34 56.84
CA SER A 4 -21.76 -25.98 56.46
C SER A 4 -20.81 -24.88 55.90
N GLY A 5 -21.18 -24.02 54.94
CA GLY A 5 -22.51 -23.58 54.43
C GLY A 5 -22.81 -22.12 54.83
N ALA A 6 -23.54 -21.27 54.09
CA ALA A 6 -24.19 -21.36 52.77
C ALA A 6 -24.46 -19.94 52.18
N ARG A 7 -25.07 -19.84 50.99
CA ARG A 7 -25.71 -18.63 50.40
C ARG A 7 -27.26 -18.81 50.42
N PRO A 8 -28.14 -18.02 49.75
CA PRO A 8 -28.33 -16.55 49.58
C PRO A 8 -29.82 -16.08 49.82
N ILE A 9 -30.19 -14.89 49.26
CA ILE A 9 -31.52 -14.41 48.72
C ILE A 9 -32.53 -13.65 49.64
N GLN A 10 -33.29 -12.76 48.97
CA GLN A 10 -34.56 -12.04 49.31
C GLN A 10 -34.43 -10.70 50.07
N GLY A 11 -35.19 -9.63 49.75
CA GLY A 11 -36.19 -9.40 48.67
C GLY A 11 -36.69 -7.93 48.64
N GLY A 12 -37.43 -7.52 47.60
CA GLY A 12 -38.15 -6.22 47.53
C GLY A 12 -39.66 -6.37 47.85
N PRO A 13 -40.57 -5.42 47.51
CA PRO A 13 -40.41 -4.12 46.82
C PRO A 13 -41.04 -2.93 47.60
N GLY A 14 -41.12 -1.72 47.02
CA GLY A 14 -41.87 -0.60 47.64
C GLY A 14 -42.04 0.68 46.80
N SER A 15 -43.29 1.15 46.72
CA SER A 15 -43.83 2.44 46.21
C SER A 15 -42.90 3.68 46.13
N GLY A 16 -43.05 4.46 45.05
CA GLY A 16 -42.56 5.86 44.98
C GLY A 16 -43.57 6.90 45.47
N PHE A 17 -43.22 8.18 45.36
CA PHE A 17 -44.11 9.33 45.63
C PHE A 17 -43.94 10.44 44.58
N ASP A 18 -45.04 11.11 44.23
CA ASP A 18 -45.10 12.31 43.37
C ASP A 18 -44.70 13.57 44.17
N GLY A 19 -44.31 14.63 43.47
CA GLY A 19 -43.80 15.87 44.05
C GLY A 19 -43.51 16.98 43.04
N SER A 20 -44.22 17.02 41.91
CA SER A 20 -44.08 18.14 40.96
C SER A 20 -44.71 19.44 41.47
N LEU A 21 -44.14 20.61 41.11
CA LEU A 21 -44.81 21.76 40.45
C LEU A 21 -44.12 23.13 40.64
N ARG A 22 -43.91 23.79 39.49
CA ARG A 22 -43.90 25.26 39.22
C ARG A 22 -42.78 26.12 39.85
N ASP A 23 -42.03 26.94 39.09
CA ASP A 23 -42.29 27.86 37.95
C ASP A 23 -42.71 29.29 38.39
N ARG A 24 -42.28 30.27 37.58
CA ARG A 24 -42.21 31.75 37.73
C ARG A 24 -40.89 32.32 38.24
N SER A 25 -40.40 33.47 37.78
CA SER A 25 -40.51 34.20 36.48
C SER A 25 -39.71 35.51 36.60
N ASP A 26 -39.23 36.07 35.48
CA ASP A 26 -38.66 37.43 35.33
C ASP A 26 -37.36 37.77 36.10
N SER A 27 -36.52 38.72 35.65
CA SER A 27 -36.26 39.21 34.27
C SER A 27 -34.96 40.04 34.24
N ARG A 28 -34.37 40.23 33.04
CA ARG A 28 -33.30 41.22 32.72
C ARG A 28 -31.93 40.96 33.42
N SER A 29 -30.77 41.40 32.92
CA SER A 29 -30.34 41.89 31.59
C SER A 29 -28.80 41.89 31.53
N GLY A 30 -28.16 41.57 30.40
CA GLY A 30 -26.68 41.54 30.34
C GLY A 30 -26.06 41.24 28.97
N THR A 31 -26.31 42.07 27.95
CA THR A 31 -25.76 41.90 26.60
C THR A 31 -24.30 42.35 26.47
N ARG A 32 -23.49 41.61 25.71
CA ARG A 32 -22.25 42.10 25.05
C ARG A 32 -22.20 41.61 23.58
N PRO A 33 -21.51 42.33 22.66
CA PRO A 33 -22.13 42.60 21.36
C PRO A 33 -21.51 41.90 20.14
N ARG A 34 -22.31 41.83 19.06
CA ARG A 34 -21.86 41.79 17.65
C ARG A 34 -22.22 43.11 16.98
N ASN A 35 -21.33 43.68 16.15
CA ASN A 35 -21.65 44.59 15.02
C ASN A 35 -20.36 45.15 14.38
N PRO A 36 -20.42 45.77 13.18
CA PRO A 36 -21.40 45.61 12.10
C PRO A 36 -20.76 45.43 10.70
N LEU A 37 -21.60 45.16 9.69
CA LEU A 37 -21.28 45.44 8.28
C LEU A 37 -21.54 46.93 7.97
N VAL A 38 -20.74 47.54 7.08
CA VAL A 38 -21.00 48.87 6.50
C VAL A 38 -20.72 48.81 4.99
N THR A 39 -21.46 49.57 4.18
CA THR A 39 -21.40 49.50 2.71
C THR A 39 -21.34 50.86 1.99
N ARG A 40 -20.53 50.90 0.91
CA ARG A 40 -20.61 51.76 -0.30
C ARG A 40 -20.12 53.23 -0.30
N ARG A 41 -19.56 53.59 -1.48
CA ARG A 41 -19.38 54.91 -2.16
C ARG A 41 -18.21 55.85 -1.81
N ALA A 42 -17.10 55.68 -2.54
CA ALA A 42 -16.64 56.51 -3.68
C ALA A 42 -16.55 58.07 -3.61
N THR A 43 -15.56 58.61 -4.37
CA THR A 43 -15.32 60.01 -4.82
C THR A 43 -14.96 61.06 -3.74
N SER A 44 -14.12 62.08 -3.99
CA SER A 44 -13.12 62.37 -5.06
C SER A 44 -12.25 63.61 -4.67
N PHE A 45 -11.25 63.96 -5.51
CA PHE A 45 -10.32 65.12 -5.40
C PHE A 45 -9.31 65.08 -4.22
N GLY A 46 -8.14 65.74 -4.30
CA GLY A 46 -7.51 66.39 -5.45
C GLY A 46 -6.64 67.60 -5.06
N GLY A 47 -5.32 67.54 -5.30
CA GLY A 47 -4.39 68.65 -5.06
C GLY A 47 -3.03 68.40 -5.73
N SER A 48 -2.49 69.40 -6.44
CA SER A 48 -1.32 69.25 -7.31
C SER A 48 -0.38 70.46 -7.26
N ARG A 49 0.90 70.22 -7.61
CA ARG A 49 2.08 71.10 -7.88
C ARG A 49 3.33 70.37 -7.33
N ILE A 50 4.52 70.36 -7.94
CA ILE A 50 5.05 71.00 -9.17
C ILE A 50 6.19 70.13 -9.77
N HIS A 51 6.49 70.30 -11.06
CA HIS A 51 7.58 69.66 -11.84
C HIS A 51 8.72 70.68 -12.12
N PRO A 52 9.86 70.34 -12.77
CA PRO A 52 10.28 69.09 -13.43
C PRO A 52 11.48 68.45 -12.65
N GLU A 53 12.43 67.63 -13.13
CA GLU A 53 12.87 67.07 -14.44
C GLU A 53 13.28 65.58 -14.27
N GLY A 54 13.67 64.80 -15.28
CA GLY A 54 13.80 65.07 -16.73
C GLY A 54 14.08 63.79 -17.54
N ALA A 55 13.92 63.88 -18.86
CA ALA A 55 14.32 62.93 -19.93
C ALA A 55 14.18 61.39 -19.70
N GLY A 56 13.15 60.79 -20.31
CA GLY A 56 13.10 59.34 -20.59
C GLY A 56 12.55 59.07 -21.99
N VAL A 57 13.21 58.20 -22.77
CA VAL A 57 12.85 57.88 -24.16
C VAL A 57 12.28 56.46 -24.26
N ARG A 58 11.15 56.29 -24.95
CA ARG A 58 10.48 54.99 -25.14
C ARG A 58 10.95 54.33 -26.45
N GLY A 59 11.46 53.10 -26.35
CA GLY A 59 11.64 52.23 -27.52
C GLY A 59 10.37 51.45 -27.84
N HIS A 60 9.78 51.65 -29.02
CA HIS A 60 8.74 50.77 -29.55
C HIS A 60 9.39 49.51 -30.17
N LEU A 61 8.87 48.32 -29.87
CA LEU A 61 9.18 47.14 -30.68
C LEU A 61 8.47 47.26 -32.04
N VAL A 62 9.25 47.28 -33.11
CA VAL A 62 8.76 47.32 -34.49
C VAL A 62 8.60 45.89 -35.01
N PHE A 63 7.39 45.52 -35.41
CA PHE A 63 7.19 44.32 -36.23
C PHE A 63 7.53 44.66 -37.70
N CYS A 64 8.66 44.17 -38.18
CA CYS A 64 9.08 44.36 -39.58
C CYS A 64 8.22 43.52 -40.53
N PHE A 65 7.26 44.14 -41.19
CA PHE A 65 6.72 43.64 -42.46
C PHE A 65 7.83 43.68 -43.54
N ARG A 66 7.84 42.69 -44.44
CA ARG A 66 8.81 42.58 -45.55
C ARG A 66 8.10 42.82 -46.88
N ASP A 67 8.69 43.64 -47.75
CA ASP A 67 8.14 43.99 -49.07
C ASP A 67 8.14 42.76 -50.02
N PRO A 68 7.00 42.40 -50.65
CA PRO A 68 6.88 41.21 -51.48
C PRO A 68 7.23 41.48 -52.97
N ARG A 69 8.48 41.89 -53.26
CA ARG A 69 8.94 42.19 -54.63
C ARG A 69 10.36 41.71 -54.94
N GLU A 70 10.54 40.38 -55.09
CA GLU A 70 11.39 39.76 -56.13
C GLU A 70 11.18 38.22 -56.16
N PRO A 71 11.41 37.53 -57.30
CA PRO A 71 11.01 36.13 -57.48
C PRO A 71 12.17 35.12 -57.38
N ALA A 72 11.95 33.99 -56.68
CA ALA A 72 12.85 32.83 -56.73
C ALA A 72 12.12 31.48 -56.55
N THR A 73 12.01 30.75 -57.66
CA THR A 73 12.11 29.27 -57.81
C THR A 73 11.19 28.32 -57.03
N HIS A 74 10.56 27.40 -57.77
CA HIS A 74 9.69 26.36 -57.23
C HIS A 74 10.44 25.28 -56.43
N HIS A 75 9.93 24.96 -55.24
CA HIS A 75 9.80 23.59 -54.77
C HIS A 75 8.32 23.33 -54.44
N LEU A 76 7.81 22.15 -54.80
CA LEU A 76 6.39 21.80 -54.66
C LEU A 76 6.14 21.18 -53.28
N ASP A 77 5.40 21.90 -52.43
CA ASP A 77 4.79 21.35 -51.22
C ASP A 77 3.48 20.62 -51.59
N PRO A 78 3.33 19.30 -51.29
CA PRO A 78 2.13 18.54 -51.61
C PRO A 78 0.90 18.89 -50.74
N TYR A 79 1.01 19.74 -49.71
CA TYR A 79 -0.08 20.01 -48.75
C TYR A 79 -0.93 21.26 -49.04
N ASN A 80 -0.81 21.89 -50.22
CA ASN A 80 -1.67 23.01 -50.56
C ASN A 80 -3.06 22.55 -51.08
N HIS A 81 -4.06 22.58 -50.19
CA HIS A 81 -5.49 22.47 -50.54
C HIS A 81 -6.28 23.66 -49.96
N ASN A 82 -6.47 24.69 -50.78
CA ASN A 82 -7.47 25.76 -50.67
C ASN A 82 -7.76 26.30 -49.25
N HIS A 83 -6.84 27.11 -48.72
CA HIS A 83 -7.08 27.95 -47.54
C HIS A 83 -8.02 29.15 -47.84
N SER A 84 -9.28 28.87 -48.15
CA SER A 84 -10.37 29.85 -48.20
C SER A 84 -11.65 29.38 -47.49
N ASP A 85 -11.99 28.09 -47.63
CA ASP A 85 -13.18 27.50 -47.00
C ASP A 85 -12.82 26.64 -45.80
N ARG A 86 -12.87 27.23 -44.59
CA ARG A 86 -13.20 26.61 -43.26
C ARG A 86 -12.80 27.48 -42.07
N LEU A 87 -13.30 28.73 -42.01
CA LEU A 87 -13.47 29.42 -40.73
C LEU A 87 -14.65 28.79 -39.98
N TRP A 88 -14.44 27.60 -39.41
CA TRP A 88 -15.37 26.99 -38.45
C TRP A 88 -15.42 27.88 -37.20
N THR A 89 -16.43 28.76 -37.15
CA THR A 89 -16.65 29.57 -35.95
C THR A 89 -17.15 28.66 -34.83
N TYR A 90 -16.44 28.64 -33.70
CA TYR A 90 -16.78 27.86 -32.50
C TYR A 90 -18.05 28.42 -31.76
N ARG A 91 -18.96 29.09 -32.48
CA ARG A 91 -20.21 29.65 -31.97
C ARG A 91 -21.31 28.58 -32.02
N GLY A 92 -21.44 27.81 -30.95
CA GLY A 92 -22.49 26.79 -30.80
C GLY A 92 -22.03 25.51 -30.12
N LEU A 93 -20.72 25.25 -30.11
CA LEU A 93 -20.12 24.15 -29.35
C LEU A 93 -20.17 24.45 -27.84
N ARG A 94 -21.23 23.97 -27.17
CA ARG A 94 -21.24 23.85 -25.70
C ARG A 94 -20.21 22.82 -25.28
N LEU A 95 -19.23 23.24 -24.46
CA LEU A 95 -18.17 22.38 -23.92
C LEU A 95 -18.55 21.71 -22.59
N MET A 96 -19.76 21.96 -22.08
CA MET A 96 -20.29 21.41 -20.82
C MET A 96 -21.76 21.01 -21.02
N ALA A 97 -22.20 19.98 -20.29
CA ALA A 97 -23.59 19.53 -20.22
C ALA A 97 -24.55 20.71 -19.93
N GLU A 98 -25.69 20.77 -20.61
CA GLU A 98 -26.71 21.78 -20.27
C GLU A 98 -27.31 21.50 -18.88
N TRP A 99 -27.53 20.23 -18.54
CA TRP A 99 -28.24 19.85 -17.33
C TRP A 99 -27.26 19.43 -16.23
N GLN A 100 -27.28 20.17 -15.12
CA GLN A 100 -26.58 19.78 -13.90
C GLN A 100 -27.28 18.58 -13.25
N ARG A 101 -26.49 17.62 -12.78
CA ARG A 101 -26.94 16.39 -12.13
C ARG A 101 -27.66 16.71 -10.81
N THR A 102 -28.90 16.26 -10.64
CA THR A 102 -29.70 16.50 -9.42
C THR A 102 -29.45 15.46 -8.33
N LEU A 103 -29.17 14.20 -8.72
CA LEU A 103 -28.89 13.06 -7.82
C LEU A 103 -27.80 12.17 -8.42
N THR A 104 -27.09 11.40 -7.60
CA THR A 104 -26.14 10.40 -8.11
C THR A 104 -26.89 9.21 -8.73
N CYS A 105 -26.21 8.44 -9.59
CA CYS A 105 -26.77 7.21 -10.15
C CYS A 105 -27.00 6.11 -9.09
N GLY A 106 -26.59 6.31 -7.82
CA GLY A 106 -26.83 5.40 -6.71
C GLY A 106 -27.91 5.84 -5.70
N ASP A 107 -28.42 7.07 -5.78
CA ASP A 107 -29.26 7.65 -4.72
C ASP A 107 -30.75 7.28 -4.83
N LEU A 108 -31.24 6.97 -6.03
CA LEU A 108 -32.67 6.81 -6.29
C LEU A 108 -33.31 5.67 -5.47
N ARG A 109 -34.47 5.96 -4.89
CA ARG A 109 -35.32 5.04 -4.12
C ARG A 109 -36.80 5.23 -4.51
N ASP A 110 -37.66 4.37 -3.99
CA ASP A 110 -39.12 4.49 -4.02
C ASP A 110 -39.63 5.89 -3.58
N THR A 111 -38.99 6.51 -2.59
CA THR A 111 -39.28 7.88 -2.12
C THR A 111 -39.11 8.98 -3.18
N HIS A 112 -38.50 8.66 -4.33
CA HIS A 112 -38.28 9.60 -5.43
C HIS A 112 -39.29 9.43 -6.59
N VAL A 113 -40.20 8.46 -6.52
CA VAL A 113 -41.20 8.22 -7.58
C VAL A 113 -42.02 9.48 -7.88
N GLY A 114 -42.19 9.76 -9.18
CA GLY A 114 -42.87 10.95 -9.70
C GLY A 114 -41.99 12.19 -9.82
N GLN A 115 -40.77 12.19 -9.29
CA GLN A 115 -39.85 13.34 -9.41
C GLN A 115 -39.15 13.33 -10.78
N THR A 116 -39.02 14.51 -11.40
CA THR A 116 -38.11 14.73 -12.53
C THR A 116 -36.68 14.89 -12.01
N VAL A 117 -35.75 14.10 -12.54
CA VAL A 117 -34.34 14.08 -12.14
C VAL A 117 -33.42 14.22 -13.35
N THR A 118 -32.20 14.71 -13.11
CA THR A 118 -31.09 14.71 -14.07
C THR A 118 -29.97 13.82 -13.54
N LEU A 119 -29.58 12.80 -14.30
CA LEU A 119 -28.47 11.90 -14.01
C LEU A 119 -27.37 12.05 -15.06
N ASN A 120 -26.13 12.28 -14.62
CA ASN A 120 -24.97 12.40 -15.49
C ASN A 120 -23.98 11.27 -15.15
N GLY A 121 -23.57 10.48 -16.15
CA GLY A 121 -22.75 9.29 -15.95
C GLY A 121 -22.38 8.57 -17.24
N TRP A 122 -21.95 7.31 -17.12
CA TRP A 122 -21.53 6.47 -18.24
C TRP A 122 -22.47 5.29 -18.47
N VAL A 123 -22.74 4.97 -19.74
CA VAL A 123 -23.56 3.81 -20.13
C VAL A 123 -22.79 2.51 -19.84
N LEU A 124 -23.23 1.69 -18.88
CA LEU A 124 -22.62 0.39 -18.57
C LEU A 124 -23.14 -0.73 -19.48
N THR A 125 -24.45 -0.81 -19.65
CA THR A 125 -25.12 -1.80 -20.52
C THR A 125 -26.17 -1.12 -21.39
N THR A 126 -26.49 -1.74 -22.52
CA THR A 126 -27.54 -1.33 -23.46
C THR A 126 -28.36 -2.57 -23.84
N ARG A 127 -29.70 -2.49 -23.76
CA ARG A 127 -30.63 -3.60 -24.04
C ARG A 127 -31.81 -3.06 -24.85
N ASN A 128 -32.00 -3.54 -26.09
CA ASN A 128 -33.07 -3.09 -26.99
C ASN A 128 -34.14 -4.18 -27.12
N PHE A 129 -35.42 -3.80 -27.02
CA PHE A 129 -36.61 -4.65 -27.13
C PHE A 129 -37.66 -4.04 -28.07
N ASN A 130 -37.26 -3.75 -29.32
CA ASN A 130 -38.07 -3.20 -30.43
C ASN A 130 -38.68 -1.80 -30.20
N ASN A 131 -39.49 -1.63 -29.16
CA ASN A 131 -40.22 -0.40 -28.82
C ASN A 131 -39.68 0.27 -27.53
N GLN A 132 -38.69 -0.35 -26.88
CA GLN A 132 -38.05 0.13 -25.65
C GLN A 132 -36.54 -0.13 -25.68
N ILE A 133 -35.76 0.83 -25.21
CA ILE A 133 -34.32 0.71 -24.99
C ILE A 133 -34.04 0.98 -23.52
N PHE A 134 -33.32 0.05 -22.88
CA PHE A 134 -32.85 0.20 -21.51
C PHE A 134 -31.34 0.42 -21.51
N ILE A 135 -30.86 1.32 -20.65
CA ILE A 135 -29.46 1.40 -20.26
C ILE A 135 -29.32 1.27 -18.75
N ASP A 136 -28.22 0.68 -18.31
CA ASP A 136 -27.74 0.85 -16.95
C ASP A 136 -26.75 2.03 -16.95
N LEU A 137 -27.12 3.16 -16.35
CA LEU A 137 -26.30 4.36 -16.24
C LEU A 137 -25.50 4.31 -14.92
N LYS A 138 -24.17 4.45 -15.01
CA LYS A 138 -23.24 4.38 -13.87
C LYS A 138 -22.61 5.71 -13.54
N ASP A 139 -22.39 5.95 -12.26
CA ASP A 139 -21.34 6.84 -11.76
C ASP A 139 -20.58 6.17 -10.60
N ARG A 140 -19.73 6.91 -9.88
CA ARG A 140 -18.97 6.37 -8.73
C ARG A 140 -19.88 5.78 -7.63
N TYR A 141 -21.08 6.31 -7.49
CA TYR A 141 -21.97 6.08 -6.35
C TYR A 141 -22.88 4.87 -6.59
N GLY A 142 -23.34 4.66 -7.82
CA GLY A 142 -24.12 3.45 -8.16
C GLY A 142 -24.56 3.32 -9.61
N LEU A 143 -25.56 2.46 -9.81
CA LEU A 143 -26.19 2.14 -11.08
C LEU A 143 -27.68 2.47 -11.01
N THR A 144 -28.18 3.21 -12.00
CA THR A 144 -29.62 3.41 -12.24
C THR A 144 -30.00 2.86 -13.60
N GLN A 145 -31.14 2.17 -13.69
CA GLN A 145 -31.72 1.82 -14.99
C GLN A 145 -32.48 3.03 -15.54
N VAL A 146 -32.14 3.43 -16.76
CA VAL A 146 -32.88 4.41 -17.56
C VAL A 146 -33.58 3.65 -18.69
N VAL A 147 -34.84 4.00 -18.95
CA VAL A 147 -35.64 3.45 -20.05
C VAL A 147 -36.04 4.57 -21.01
N PHE A 148 -35.86 4.31 -22.30
CA PHE A 148 -36.33 5.11 -23.42
C PHE A 148 -37.47 4.34 -24.08
N GLU A 149 -38.61 5.01 -24.26
CA GLU A 149 -39.79 4.46 -24.94
C GLU A 149 -39.91 5.12 -26.32
N ASP A 150 -40.60 4.49 -27.26
CA ASP A 150 -40.80 5.04 -28.62
C ASP A 150 -41.93 6.09 -28.66
N ASP A 151 -42.00 6.95 -27.65
CA ASP A 151 -42.92 8.10 -27.58
C ASP A 151 -42.32 9.39 -28.16
N SER A 152 -41.00 9.39 -28.40
CA SER A 152 -40.30 10.40 -29.20
C SER A 152 -39.27 9.72 -30.10
N ALA A 153 -39.52 9.74 -31.41
CA ALA A 153 -38.63 9.13 -32.41
C ALA A 153 -37.21 9.73 -32.39
N GLU A 154 -37.05 11.01 -32.03
CA GLU A 154 -35.73 11.66 -31.87
C GLU A 154 -34.98 11.12 -30.64
N LEU A 155 -35.69 10.99 -29.51
CA LEU A 155 -35.16 10.41 -28.28
C LEU A 155 -34.75 8.95 -28.50
N TYR A 156 -35.63 8.17 -29.14
CA TYR A 156 -35.41 6.76 -29.44
C TYR A 156 -34.26 6.53 -30.43
N ALA A 157 -34.20 7.32 -31.52
CA ALA A 157 -33.10 7.27 -32.48
C ALA A 157 -31.75 7.72 -31.88
N THR A 158 -31.76 8.53 -30.82
CA THR A 158 -30.56 8.90 -30.06
C THR A 158 -30.17 7.81 -29.08
N ALA A 159 -31.13 7.25 -28.33
CA ALA A 159 -30.93 6.11 -27.43
C ALA A 159 -30.35 4.89 -28.16
N ASN A 160 -30.83 4.60 -29.37
CA ASN A 160 -30.36 3.46 -30.18
C ASN A 160 -28.91 3.61 -30.70
N LYS A 161 -28.32 4.81 -30.58
CA LYS A 161 -26.90 5.08 -30.89
C LYS A 161 -25.97 4.96 -29.67
N LEU A 162 -26.51 4.89 -28.45
CA LEU A 162 -25.70 4.76 -27.23
C LEU A 162 -24.95 3.42 -27.20
N ARG A 163 -23.69 3.43 -26.75
CA ARG A 163 -22.84 2.24 -26.57
C ARG A 163 -22.19 2.29 -25.19
N LYS A 164 -21.54 1.19 -24.79
CA LYS A 164 -20.76 1.12 -23.54
C LYS A 164 -19.81 2.31 -23.40
N GLU A 165 -19.66 2.79 -22.17
CA GLU A 165 -18.81 3.90 -21.76
C GLU A 165 -19.05 5.26 -22.45
N PHE A 166 -20.15 5.44 -23.20
CA PHE A 166 -20.62 6.77 -23.59
C PHE A 166 -20.94 7.59 -22.34
N CYS A 167 -20.43 8.82 -22.28
CA CYS A 167 -20.76 9.79 -21.24
C CYS A 167 -22.04 10.53 -21.65
N VAL A 168 -23.06 10.52 -20.80
CA VAL A 168 -24.38 11.09 -21.10
C VAL A 168 -24.96 11.88 -19.92
N SER A 169 -25.78 12.87 -20.24
CA SER A 169 -26.76 13.45 -19.31
C SER A 169 -28.14 12.96 -19.71
N VAL A 170 -28.90 12.41 -18.75
CA VAL A 170 -30.29 11.98 -18.92
C VAL A 170 -31.16 12.84 -18.03
N ARG A 171 -32.21 13.42 -18.58
CA ARG A 171 -33.32 14.01 -17.81
C ARG A 171 -34.57 13.16 -17.99
N GLY A 172 -35.28 12.89 -16.90
CA GLY A 172 -36.47 12.04 -16.94
C GLY A 172 -37.19 11.92 -15.61
N VAL A 173 -38.30 11.17 -15.58
CA VAL A 173 -39.14 10.97 -14.39
C VAL A 173 -38.86 9.61 -13.76
N VAL A 174 -38.65 9.59 -12.45
CA VAL A 174 -38.49 8.36 -11.66
C VAL A 174 -39.82 7.63 -11.54
N ARG A 175 -39.84 6.33 -11.83
CA ARG A 175 -41.02 5.46 -11.66
C ARG A 175 -40.65 4.14 -10.98
N PRO A 176 -41.60 3.47 -10.29
CA PRO A 176 -41.39 2.08 -9.88
C PRO A 176 -41.15 1.22 -11.11
N ARG A 177 -40.38 0.14 -10.94
CA ARG A 177 -40.30 -0.90 -11.98
C ARG A 177 -41.61 -1.68 -12.07
N LEU A 178 -41.79 -2.36 -13.20
CA LEU A 178 -42.85 -3.34 -13.37
C LEU A 178 -42.73 -4.47 -12.31
N THR A 179 -43.85 -4.89 -11.75
CA THR A 179 -43.90 -5.95 -10.73
C THR A 179 -43.20 -7.22 -11.20
N GLY A 180 -42.25 -7.73 -10.41
CA GLY A 180 -41.42 -8.87 -10.76
C GLY A 180 -40.23 -8.55 -11.68
N LYS A 181 -39.89 -7.27 -11.88
CA LYS A 181 -38.68 -6.76 -12.57
C LYS A 181 -37.77 -5.91 -11.68
N GLU A 182 -38.06 -5.89 -10.38
CA GLU A 182 -37.24 -5.31 -9.33
C GLU A 182 -35.88 -6.04 -9.25
N ARG A 183 -34.84 -5.29 -8.88
CA ARG A 183 -33.47 -5.80 -8.73
C ARG A 183 -33.04 -5.77 -7.27
N ALA A 184 -32.80 -6.94 -6.68
CA ALA A 184 -32.25 -7.05 -5.32
C ALA A 184 -30.71 -6.85 -5.28
N ASP A 185 -30.07 -6.75 -6.44
CA ASP A 185 -28.61 -6.65 -6.62
C ASP A 185 -28.07 -5.21 -6.67
N ILE A 186 -28.93 -4.19 -6.79
CA ILE A 186 -28.54 -2.77 -6.82
C ILE A 186 -29.45 -1.89 -5.95
N ALA A 187 -28.88 -0.86 -5.34
CA ALA A 187 -29.57 -0.01 -4.37
C ALA A 187 -30.79 0.77 -4.94
N THR A 188 -30.81 1.05 -6.24
CA THR A 188 -31.95 1.70 -6.92
C THR A 188 -32.93 0.69 -7.53
N GLY A 189 -32.80 -0.60 -7.23
CA GLY A 189 -33.40 -1.68 -7.99
C GLY A 189 -34.92 -1.80 -7.93
N ALA A 190 -35.60 -1.07 -7.03
CA ALA A 190 -37.05 -0.94 -7.03
C ALA A 190 -37.58 0.06 -8.09
N VAL A 191 -36.71 0.94 -8.62
CA VAL A 191 -37.08 2.05 -9.51
C VAL A 191 -36.28 2.05 -10.82
N GLU A 192 -36.75 2.87 -11.76
CA GLU A 192 -36.08 3.25 -13.00
C GLU A 192 -36.43 4.70 -13.36
N VAL A 193 -35.66 5.31 -14.26
CA VAL A 193 -35.98 6.65 -14.82
C VAL A 193 -36.52 6.45 -16.24
N LYS A 194 -37.76 6.86 -16.49
CA LYS A 194 -38.23 7.08 -17.87
C LYS A 194 -37.57 8.36 -18.37
N ALA A 195 -36.72 8.25 -19.40
CA ALA A 195 -36.10 9.41 -20.01
C ALA A 195 -37.13 10.29 -20.73
N GLU A 196 -37.00 11.60 -20.55
CA GLU A 196 -37.66 12.62 -21.37
C GLU A 196 -36.67 13.19 -22.40
N LYS A 197 -35.39 13.28 -22.03
CA LYS A 197 -34.30 13.81 -22.86
C LYS A 197 -32.96 13.12 -22.55
N VAL A 198 -32.07 13.07 -23.54
CA VAL A 198 -30.67 12.66 -23.37
C VAL A 198 -29.73 13.57 -24.16
N GLU A 199 -28.58 13.90 -23.57
CA GLU A 199 -27.48 14.62 -24.19
C GLU A 199 -26.25 13.69 -24.18
N VAL A 200 -25.64 13.43 -25.35
CA VAL A 200 -24.38 12.67 -25.43
C VAL A 200 -23.22 13.63 -25.18
N LEU A 201 -22.74 13.67 -23.93
CA LEU A 201 -21.68 14.57 -23.48
C LEU A 201 -20.32 14.20 -24.07
N ASN A 202 -20.05 12.90 -24.23
CA ASN A 202 -18.92 12.40 -25.00
C ASN A 202 -19.16 10.96 -25.45
N ALA A 203 -18.92 10.67 -26.73
CA ALA A 203 -18.95 9.31 -27.26
C ALA A 203 -17.67 8.55 -26.85
N CYS A 204 -17.76 7.22 -26.75
CA CYS A 204 -16.60 6.36 -26.52
C CYS A 204 -16.33 5.51 -27.78
N PRO A 205 -15.08 5.40 -28.25
CA PRO A 205 -14.72 4.39 -29.27
C PRO A 205 -14.86 2.97 -28.70
N THR A 206 -14.72 1.96 -29.56
CA THR A 206 -14.63 0.55 -29.14
C THR A 206 -13.57 0.38 -28.05
N LEU A 207 -13.93 -0.32 -26.97
CA LEU A 207 -13.06 -0.48 -25.81
C LEU A 207 -11.87 -1.40 -26.13
N PRO A 208 -10.68 -1.15 -25.57
CA PRO A 208 -9.52 -2.05 -25.68
C PRO A 208 -9.70 -3.34 -24.85
N PHE A 209 -10.59 -3.31 -23.85
CA PHE A 209 -11.06 -4.46 -23.08
C PHE A 209 -12.40 -4.16 -22.41
N GLU A 210 -13.13 -5.21 -22.04
CA GLU A 210 -14.38 -5.10 -21.27
C GLU A 210 -14.11 -4.76 -19.80
N ILE A 211 -14.85 -3.79 -19.25
CA ILE A 211 -14.66 -3.26 -17.89
C ILE A 211 -15.43 -4.14 -16.89
N ASN A 212 -14.94 -5.36 -16.70
CA ASN A 212 -15.56 -6.43 -15.89
C ASN A 212 -14.93 -6.52 -14.49
N GLU A 213 -15.74 -6.68 -13.44
CA GLU A 213 -15.24 -6.70 -12.05
C GLU A 213 -14.38 -7.92 -11.70
N PHE A 214 -14.84 -9.12 -12.05
CA PHE A 214 -14.25 -10.40 -11.66
C PHE A 214 -14.38 -11.45 -12.79
N GLY A 215 -13.43 -12.38 -12.86
CA GLY A 215 -13.49 -13.56 -13.73
C GLY A 215 -12.13 -13.98 -14.28
N SER A 216 -12.07 -15.16 -14.91
CA SER A 216 -10.91 -15.68 -15.65
C SER A 216 -10.63 -14.94 -16.98
N GLU A 217 -11.35 -13.84 -17.23
CA GLU A 217 -11.36 -13.07 -18.48
C GLU A 217 -10.86 -11.62 -18.27
N LEU A 218 -10.22 -11.32 -17.13
CA LEU A 218 -9.54 -10.04 -16.95
C LEU A 218 -8.45 -9.88 -18.03
N ALA A 219 -8.48 -8.73 -18.71
CA ALA A 219 -7.47 -8.40 -19.71
C ALA A 219 -6.06 -8.39 -19.11
N ASN A 220 -5.07 -8.63 -19.98
CA ASN A 220 -3.65 -8.65 -19.62
C ASN A 220 -3.24 -7.38 -18.83
N GLU A 221 -2.38 -7.54 -17.81
CA GLU A 221 -1.97 -6.45 -16.92
C GLU A 221 -1.38 -5.26 -17.69
N ASP A 222 -0.54 -5.48 -18.71
CA ASP A 222 0.08 -4.39 -19.46
C ASP A 222 -0.95 -3.56 -20.25
N ILE A 223 -2.00 -4.20 -20.80
CA ILE A 223 -3.12 -3.49 -21.46
C ILE A 223 -3.95 -2.72 -20.42
N ARG A 224 -4.21 -3.33 -19.26
CA ARG A 224 -4.90 -2.65 -18.15
C ARG A 224 -4.10 -1.46 -17.59
N LEU A 225 -2.78 -1.51 -17.62
CA LEU A 225 -1.91 -0.39 -17.25
C LEU A 225 -1.85 0.68 -18.35
N GLN A 226 -1.78 0.29 -19.63
CA GLN A 226 -1.83 1.22 -20.77
C GLN A 226 -3.12 2.06 -20.78
N TYR A 227 -4.26 1.43 -20.48
CA TYR A 227 -5.56 2.10 -20.37
C TYR A 227 -6.03 2.18 -18.91
N ARG A 228 -5.13 2.53 -17.97
CA ARG A 228 -5.42 2.55 -16.52
C ARG A 228 -6.63 3.42 -16.15
N TYR A 229 -6.90 4.48 -16.89
CA TYR A 229 -8.09 5.33 -16.72
C TYR A 229 -9.43 4.64 -17.08
N LEU A 230 -9.40 3.50 -17.78
CA LEU A 230 -10.55 2.59 -17.95
C LEU A 230 -10.56 1.49 -16.89
N ASP A 231 -9.40 0.91 -16.54
CA ASP A 231 -9.29 -0.09 -15.47
C ASP A 231 -9.80 0.46 -14.12
N LEU A 232 -9.47 1.72 -13.80
CA LEU A 232 -9.96 2.47 -12.64
C LEU A 232 -11.48 2.78 -12.66
N ARG A 233 -12.21 2.42 -13.73
CA ARG A 233 -13.69 2.46 -13.73
C ARG A 233 -14.32 1.23 -13.07
N ARG A 234 -13.55 0.16 -12.83
CA ARG A 234 -14.00 -1.02 -12.08
C ARG A 234 -14.24 -0.67 -10.61
N LYS A 235 -15.41 -1.05 -10.08
CA LYS A 235 -15.86 -0.80 -8.72
C LYS A 235 -14.94 -1.42 -7.67
N SER A 236 -14.36 -2.58 -7.98
CA SER A 236 -13.26 -3.20 -7.24
C SER A 236 -12.09 -2.23 -6.98
N LEU A 237 -11.47 -1.69 -8.02
CA LEU A 237 -10.37 -0.71 -7.89
C LEU A 237 -10.83 0.63 -7.28
N GLN A 238 -12.04 1.09 -7.57
CA GLN A 238 -12.59 2.30 -6.93
C GLN A 238 -12.75 2.11 -5.42
N ASN A 239 -13.26 0.97 -4.97
CA ASN A 239 -13.41 0.66 -3.55
C ASN A 239 -12.03 0.58 -2.87
N ILE A 240 -11.01 0.04 -3.54
CA ILE A 240 -9.63 0.02 -3.05
C ILE A 240 -9.04 1.44 -2.90
N LEU A 241 -9.21 2.34 -3.87
CA LEU A 241 -8.74 3.72 -3.73
C LEU A 241 -9.55 4.53 -2.70
N ILE A 242 -10.82 4.20 -2.48
CA ILE A 242 -11.65 4.76 -1.39
C ILE A 242 -11.16 4.25 -0.02
N LEU A 243 -10.77 2.97 0.08
CA LEU A 243 -10.15 2.38 1.26
C LEU A 243 -8.78 3.02 1.56
N ARG A 244 -7.94 3.25 0.53
CA ARG A 244 -6.69 4.02 0.68
C ARG A 244 -6.93 5.43 1.22
N HIS A 245 -7.96 6.11 0.72
CA HIS A 245 -8.34 7.43 1.23
C HIS A 245 -8.80 7.37 2.71
N ARG A 246 -9.58 6.35 3.09
CA ARG A 246 -9.99 6.12 4.49
C ARG A 246 -8.77 5.89 5.40
N LEU A 247 -7.87 4.97 5.03
CA LEU A 247 -6.59 4.71 5.70
C LEU A 247 -5.80 6.00 5.94
N CYS A 248 -5.55 6.78 4.87
CA CYS A 248 -4.79 8.04 4.95
C CYS A 248 -5.51 9.17 5.70
N LYS A 249 -6.83 9.08 5.93
CA LYS A 249 -7.56 10.00 6.82
C LYS A 249 -7.45 9.55 8.27
N THR A 250 -7.73 8.27 8.56
CA THR A 250 -7.65 7.69 9.91
C THR A 250 -6.27 7.91 10.53
N ILE A 251 -5.20 7.72 9.76
CA ILE A 251 -3.83 8.02 10.20
C ILE A 251 -3.66 9.49 10.62
N ARG A 252 -4.14 10.44 9.82
CA ARG A 252 -4.05 11.87 10.15
C ARG A 252 -4.85 12.20 11.39
N ASP A 253 -6.11 11.79 11.45
CA ASP A 253 -7.01 12.03 12.58
C ASP A 253 -6.42 11.48 13.90
N PHE A 254 -5.85 10.28 13.86
CA PHE A 254 -5.25 9.60 15.02
C PHE A 254 -3.99 10.31 15.55
N LEU A 255 -3.18 10.87 14.65
CA LEU A 255 -1.90 11.52 14.97
C LEU A 255 -2.08 12.99 15.38
N ASP A 256 -2.94 13.74 14.67
CA ASP A 256 -3.36 15.11 15.02
C ASP A 256 -3.93 15.17 16.45
N THR A 257 -4.84 14.24 16.78
CA THR A 257 -5.41 14.12 18.14
C THR A 257 -4.40 13.71 19.23
N ARG A 258 -3.16 13.37 18.87
CA ARG A 258 -2.04 13.06 19.79
C ARG A 258 -0.92 14.11 19.77
N GLY A 259 -1.13 15.22 19.06
CA GLY A 259 -0.20 16.36 18.99
C GLY A 259 0.96 16.16 18.00
N PHE A 260 0.82 15.27 17.01
CA PHE A 260 1.78 15.15 15.92
C PHE A 260 1.53 16.21 14.84
N LEU A 261 2.61 16.75 14.29
CA LEU A 261 2.57 17.75 13.22
C LEU A 261 2.87 17.08 11.87
N GLU A 262 2.00 17.29 10.88
CA GLU A 262 2.29 16.90 9.49
C GLU A 262 3.23 17.93 8.86
N VAL A 263 4.49 17.58 8.64
CA VAL A 263 5.52 18.49 8.12
C VAL A 263 6.11 17.93 6.82
N GLU A 264 6.05 18.72 5.75
CA GLU A 264 6.64 18.34 4.46
C GLU A 264 8.18 18.45 4.48
N THR A 265 8.86 17.49 3.85
CA THR A 265 10.33 17.42 3.78
C THR A 265 10.81 17.45 2.33
N PRO A 266 11.99 18.05 2.02
CA PRO A 266 12.45 18.21 0.64
C PRO A 266 12.57 16.89 -0.15
N LEU A 267 12.05 16.89 -1.38
CA LEU A 267 12.28 15.81 -2.36
C LEU A 267 13.60 15.96 -3.13
N LEU A 268 14.20 17.16 -3.14
CA LEU A 268 15.51 17.40 -3.75
C LEU A 268 16.58 17.40 -2.66
N GLY A 269 16.96 16.20 -2.23
CA GLY A 269 17.99 15.97 -1.22
C GLY A 269 19.39 15.92 -1.80
N LYS A 270 20.36 15.67 -0.92
CA LYS A 270 21.75 15.32 -1.28
C LYS A 270 21.86 13.80 -1.37
N SER A 271 22.59 13.29 -2.37
CA SER A 271 22.85 11.84 -2.45
C SER A 271 23.69 11.36 -1.26
N THR A 272 23.29 10.24 -0.68
CA THR A 272 23.99 9.58 0.42
C THR A 272 24.02 8.07 0.13
N PRO A 273 25.12 7.52 -0.43
CA PRO A 273 25.15 6.15 -0.95
C PRO A 273 25.22 5.04 0.11
N GLU A 274 24.47 5.17 1.21
CA GLU A 274 24.15 4.06 2.12
C GLU A 274 22.72 3.59 1.85
N GLY A 275 22.50 2.27 1.80
CA GLY A 275 21.18 1.68 1.56
C GLY A 275 20.94 1.36 0.07
N ALA A 276 19.79 1.78 -0.46
CA ALA A 276 19.44 1.53 -1.86
C ALA A 276 20.14 2.52 -2.81
N ARG A 277 19.92 2.37 -4.12
CA ARG A 277 20.38 3.34 -5.12
C ARG A 277 19.40 4.53 -5.19
N ASP A 278 19.96 5.73 -5.11
CA ASP A 278 19.22 6.99 -5.27
C ASP A 278 18.77 7.21 -6.73
N TYR A 279 17.56 7.76 -6.92
CA TYR A 279 17.22 8.43 -8.19
C TYR A 279 17.84 9.83 -8.21
N LEU A 280 18.64 10.13 -9.22
CA LEU A 280 19.34 11.41 -9.36
C LEU A 280 18.57 12.41 -10.23
N VAL A 281 18.60 13.69 -9.85
CA VAL A 281 18.04 14.81 -10.60
C VAL A 281 19.16 15.84 -10.86
N PRO A 282 19.59 16.05 -12.13
CA PRO A 282 20.69 16.96 -12.45
C PRO A 282 20.33 18.43 -12.23
N SER A 283 21.29 19.22 -11.74
CA SER A 283 21.10 20.65 -11.49
C SER A 283 21.40 21.51 -12.72
N ARG A 284 20.37 22.15 -13.27
CA ARG A 284 20.50 23.17 -14.34
C ARG A 284 21.23 24.45 -13.88
N VAL A 285 21.44 24.62 -12.58
CA VAL A 285 22.10 25.80 -11.97
C VAL A 285 23.56 25.49 -11.63
N TYR A 286 23.79 24.31 -11.07
CA TYR A 286 25.10 23.83 -10.64
C TYR A 286 25.54 22.68 -11.57
N ASN A 287 26.08 23.03 -12.74
CA ASN A 287 26.44 22.05 -13.77
C ASN A 287 27.46 21.04 -13.23
N GLY A 288 27.12 19.75 -13.32
CA GLY A 288 27.90 18.65 -12.75
C GLY A 288 27.44 18.19 -11.36
N GLU A 289 26.55 18.93 -10.70
CA GLU A 289 25.94 18.55 -9.42
C GLU A 289 24.54 17.93 -9.61
N PHE A 290 24.18 17.04 -8.70
CA PHE A 290 22.93 16.27 -8.74
C PHE A 290 22.25 16.28 -7.36
N PHE A 291 20.94 16.47 -7.36
CA PHE A 291 20.10 16.13 -6.22
C PHE A 291 19.80 14.62 -6.23
N ALA A 292 19.47 14.06 -5.07
CA ALA A 292 18.89 12.74 -4.93
C ALA A 292 17.43 12.84 -4.46
N LEU A 293 16.57 11.95 -4.97
CA LEU A 293 15.22 11.77 -4.47
C LEU A 293 15.25 10.84 -3.24
N PRO A 294 14.52 11.16 -2.14
CA PRO A 294 14.73 10.52 -0.85
C PRO A 294 14.22 9.07 -0.80
N GLN A 295 15.08 8.16 -0.34
CA GLN A 295 14.71 6.78 0.01
C GLN A 295 13.76 6.68 1.23
N SER A 296 13.79 7.73 2.06
CA SER A 296 12.85 8.08 3.14
C SER A 296 13.20 9.49 3.69
N PRO A 297 12.30 10.20 4.41
CA PRO A 297 12.61 11.43 5.15
C PRO A 297 13.61 11.30 6.33
N GLN A 298 14.35 10.19 6.47
CA GLN A 298 15.07 9.80 7.69
C GLN A 298 16.02 10.85 8.27
N LEU A 299 16.74 11.61 7.44
CA LEU A 299 17.63 12.67 7.91
C LEU A 299 16.85 13.91 8.37
N TYR A 300 15.81 14.30 7.63
CA TYR A 300 15.01 15.49 7.94
C TYR A 300 14.17 15.33 9.20
N LYS A 301 13.57 14.14 9.45
CA LYS A 301 12.77 13.93 10.67
C LYS A 301 13.61 13.96 11.95
N GLN A 302 14.84 13.43 11.90
CA GLN A 302 15.80 13.58 13.01
C GLN A 302 16.15 15.06 13.25
N LEU A 303 16.41 15.85 12.19
CA LEU A 303 16.64 17.29 12.32
C LEU A 303 15.43 18.05 12.89
N LEU A 304 14.18 17.59 12.65
CA LEU A 304 12.98 18.15 13.29
C LEU A 304 12.88 17.82 14.78
N MET A 305 13.36 16.65 15.23
CA MET A 305 13.47 16.34 16.67
C MET A 305 14.51 17.26 17.34
N ILE A 306 15.67 17.45 16.70
CA ILE A 306 16.72 18.38 17.16
C ILE A 306 16.21 19.85 17.15
N SER A 307 15.32 20.19 16.22
CA SER A 307 14.67 21.51 16.15
C SER A 307 13.52 21.71 17.15
N GLY A 308 13.25 20.73 18.03
CA GLY A 308 12.27 20.86 19.12
C GLY A 308 10.80 20.68 18.72
N TYR A 309 10.48 20.03 17.59
CA TYR A 309 9.10 19.80 17.17
C TYR A 309 8.35 18.71 17.97
N ASP A 310 9.05 17.97 18.85
CA ASP A 310 8.58 16.84 19.68
C ASP A 310 8.02 15.63 18.91
N LYS A 311 7.00 15.82 18.06
CA LYS A 311 6.24 14.78 17.37
C LYS A 311 6.00 15.14 15.91
N TYR A 312 6.65 14.40 15.02
CA TYR A 312 6.59 14.57 13.59
C TYR A 312 5.85 13.40 12.92
N PHE A 313 5.05 13.70 11.91
CA PHE A 313 4.73 12.71 10.88
C PHE A 313 4.67 13.31 9.47
N GLN A 314 4.67 12.43 8.46
CA GLN A 314 4.33 12.78 7.09
C GLN A 314 3.82 11.54 6.35
N ILE A 315 2.76 11.69 5.54
CA ILE A 315 2.45 10.68 4.51
C ILE A 315 3.34 10.98 3.28
N ALA A 316 4.62 10.62 3.43
CA ALA A 316 5.71 10.96 2.54
C ALA A 316 5.74 10.10 1.26
N ARG A 317 6.35 10.65 0.20
CA ARG A 317 6.76 9.85 -0.97
C ARG A 317 8.24 9.55 -0.92
N CYS A 318 8.56 8.28 -1.18
CA CYS A 318 9.89 7.72 -1.08
C CYS A 318 10.23 7.01 -2.39
N LEU A 319 11.49 7.09 -2.82
CA LEU A 319 11.94 6.59 -4.12
C LEU A 319 13.26 5.81 -3.99
N ARG A 320 13.36 4.68 -4.68
CA ARG A 320 14.54 3.79 -4.68
C ARG A 320 14.68 3.12 -6.04
N ASP A 321 15.87 3.16 -6.63
CA ASP A 321 16.15 2.50 -7.92
C ASP A 321 16.55 1.02 -7.69
N GLU A 322 15.56 0.22 -7.26
CA GLU A 322 15.64 -1.22 -7.00
C GLU A 322 14.85 -2.05 -8.04
N ASP A 323 15.23 -3.32 -8.21
CA ASP A 323 14.46 -4.30 -8.98
C ASP A 323 13.05 -4.51 -8.42
N LEU A 324 12.04 -4.32 -9.27
CA LEU A 324 10.63 -4.38 -8.86
C LEU A 324 10.15 -5.82 -8.61
N ARG A 325 9.28 -5.95 -7.60
CA ARG A 325 8.60 -7.20 -7.21
C ARG A 325 7.08 -7.00 -7.20
N ALA A 326 6.31 -8.00 -6.76
CA ALA A 326 4.85 -7.87 -6.63
C ALA A 326 4.43 -6.88 -5.52
N ASP A 327 5.31 -6.67 -4.55
CA ASP A 327 5.16 -5.79 -3.38
C ASP A 327 6.09 -4.55 -3.41
N ARG A 328 6.80 -4.29 -4.53
CA ARG A 328 7.74 -3.16 -4.66
C ARG A 328 7.42 -2.28 -5.87
N GLN A 329 7.68 -0.98 -5.71
CA GLN A 329 7.62 0.05 -6.74
C GLN A 329 8.80 1.01 -6.55
N PRO A 330 9.34 1.62 -7.63
CA PRO A 330 10.45 2.57 -7.54
C PRO A 330 10.04 3.90 -6.86
N GLU A 331 8.73 4.13 -6.76
CA GLU A 331 8.09 5.29 -6.16
C GLU A 331 6.93 4.76 -5.28
N PHE A 332 7.05 4.90 -3.96
CA PHE A 332 6.13 4.31 -2.98
C PHE A 332 5.86 5.28 -1.81
N THR A 333 4.81 5.02 -1.03
CA THR A 333 4.31 5.92 0.01
C THR A 333 4.57 5.33 1.40
N GLN A 334 5.17 6.13 2.28
CA GLN A 334 5.33 5.76 3.69
C GLN A 334 4.45 6.67 4.57
N LEU A 335 3.97 6.14 5.70
CA LEU A 335 3.74 6.97 6.87
C LEU A 335 5.07 6.99 7.61
N ASP A 336 5.71 8.15 7.60
CA ASP A 336 6.97 8.35 8.29
C ASP A 336 6.68 9.11 9.58
N LEU A 337 7.16 8.60 10.73
CA LEU A 337 6.84 9.12 12.06
C LEU A 337 8.11 9.16 12.94
N GLU A 338 8.26 10.23 13.73
CA GLU A 338 9.38 10.42 14.67
C GLU A 338 8.89 11.13 15.94
N MET A 339 9.49 10.79 17.09
CA MET A 339 9.16 11.32 18.41
C MET A 339 10.43 11.61 19.22
N SER A 340 10.41 12.68 20.01
CA SER A 340 11.44 13.01 21.01
C SER A 340 11.07 12.44 22.39
N PHE A 341 12.09 12.25 23.24
CA PHE A 341 11.97 11.83 24.64
C PHE A 341 11.19 10.52 24.87
N VAL A 342 11.30 9.58 23.92
CA VAL A 342 10.65 8.25 23.95
C VAL A 342 11.65 7.12 24.06
N GLU A 343 11.22 6.03 24.68
CA GLU A 343 11.85 4.71 24.57
C GLU A 343 11.13 3.84 23.52
N ARG A 344 11.69 2.67 23.23
CA ARG A 344 11.13 1.72 22.25
C ARG A 344 9.64 1.44 22.50
N ASP A 345 9.27 1.21 23.75
CA ASP A 345 7.95 0.69 24.09
C ASP A 345 6.84 1.74 23.96
N ASP A 346 7.16 3.04 24.03
CA ASP A 346 6.23 4.13 23.73
C ASP A 346 5.82 4.12 22.24
N ILE A 347 6.80 3.92 21.35
CA ILE A 347 6.59 3.86 19.91
C ILE A 347 5.80 2.59 19.56
N LEU A 348 6.17 1.44 20.12
CA LEU A 348 5.43 0.19 19.92
C LEU A 348 3.95 0.33 20.36
N GLY A 349 3.72 0.88 21.56
CA GLY A 349 2.37 1.09 22.10
C GLY A 349 1.53 2.12 21.34
N LEU A 350 2.15 3.15 20.75
CA LEU A 350 1.48 4.09 19.84
C LEU A 350 1.05 3.41 18.54
N MET A 351 1.93 2.61 17.95
CA MET A 351 1.71 1.97 16.65
C MET A 351 0.74 0.79 16.73
N GLU A 352 0.71 0.09 17.87
CA GLU A 352 -0.34 -0.87 18.25
C GLU A 352 -1.73 -0.21 18.27
N GLN A 353 -1.87 0.96 18.92
CA GLN A 353 -3.11 1.73 18.91
C GLN A 353 -3.49 2.20 17.49
N LEU A 354 -2.53 2.69 16.69
CA LEU A 354 -2.79 3.13 15.32
C LEU A 354 -3.27 1.98 14.44
N ALA A 355 -2.66 0.80 14.58
CA ALA A 355 -3.08 -0.41 13.89
C ALA A 355 -4.53 -0.78 14.24
N ALA A 356 -4.87 -0.80 15.53
CA ALA A 356 -6.23 -1.09 15.98
C ALA A 356 -7.27 -0.08 15.44
N GLU A 357 -6.96 1.22 15.46
CA GLU A 357 -7.83 2.27 14.89
C GLU A 357 -8.01 2.13 13.37
N ILE A 358 -6.94 1.81 12.63
CA ILE A 358 -7.00 1.57 11.18
C ILE A 358 -7.98 0.42 10.87
N PHE A 359 -7.87 -0.70 11.59
CA PHE A 359 -8.73 -1.86 11.35
C PHE A 359 -10.20 -1.62 11.75
N ASP A 360 -10.44 -0.79 12.77
CA ASP A 360 -11.79 -0.38 13.15
C ASP A 360 -12.42 0.58 12.13
N GLN A 361 -11.72 1.65 11.73
CA GLN A 361 -12.25 2.65 10.80
C GLN A 361 -12.35 2.17 9.34
N CYS A 362 -11.51 1.21 8.93
CA CYS A 362 -11.55 0.64 7.59
C CYS A 362 -12.48 -0.58 7.46
N HIS A 363 -12.63 -1.40 8.51
CA HIS A 363 -13.34 -2.69 8.43
C HIS A 363 -14.27 -3.03 9.61
N GLY A 364 -14.29 -2.22 10.69
CA GLY A 364 -15.04 -2.53 11.92
C GLY A 364 -14.44 -3.68 12.73
N VAL A 365 -13.14 -3.96 12.58
CA VAL A 365 -12.45 -5.08 13.23
C VAL A 365 -11.67 -4.59 14.44
N LYS A 366 -12.03 -5.07 15.63
CA LYS A 366 -11.29 -4.80 16.88
C LYS A 366 -10.09 -5.74 16.99
N ILE A 367 -8.89 -5.25 16.68
CA ILE A 367 -7.64 -6.01 16.87
C ILE A 367 -7.27 -6.04 18.36
N PRO A 368 -6.92 -7.20 18.95
CA PRO A 368 -6.49 -7.30 20.34
C PRO A 368 -5.08 -6.71 20.54
N LEU A 369 -4.87 -6.05 21.67
CA LEU A 369 -3.60 -5.45 22.10
C LEU A 369 -3.18 -6.01 23.48
N PRO A 370 -1.87 -6.04 23.83
CA PRO A 370 -0.73 -5.67 22.99
C PRO A 370 -0.40 -6.73 21.93
N PHE A 371 0.48 -6.40 20.99
CA PHE A 371 0.94 -7.40 20.01
C PHE A 371 1.99 -8.34 20.63
N PRO A 372 2.00 -9.63 20.23
CA PRO A 372 3.11 -10.54 20.51
C PRO A 372 4.46 -9.93 20.14
N ARG A 373 5.52 -10.32 20.86
CA ARG A 373 6.89 -9.86 20.61
C ARG A 373 7.85 -11.06 20.54
N MET A 374 8.81 -11.01 19.64
CA MET A 374 9.80 -12.06 19.40
C MET A 374 11.16 -11.44 19.08
N LYS A 375 12.26 -12.06 19.52
CA LYS A 375 13.60 -11.55 19.15
C LYS A 375 13.94 -11.97 17.74
N PHE A 376 14.72 -11.17 17.03
CA PHE A 376 15.24 -11.50 15.70
C PHE A 376 15.91 -12.89 15.68
N ALA A 377 16.73 -13.20 16.70
CA ALA A 377 17.37 -14.50 16.82
C ALA A 377 16.37 -15.66 16.93
N ASP A 378 15.28 -15.51 17.70
CA ASP A 378 14.21 -16.51 17.80
C ASP A 378 13.46 -16.66 16.47
N ALA A 379 13.18 -15.54 15.78
CA ALA A 379 12.46 -15.51 14.52
C ALA A 379 13.24 -16.21 13.39
N VAL A 380 14.53 -15.89 13.26
CA VAL A 380 15.43 -16.52 12.29
C VAL A 380 15.64 -18.00 12.63
N ALA A 381 15.90 -18.34 13.89
CA ALA A 381 16.15 -19.74 14.29
C ALA A 381 14.94 -20.67 14.08
N LYS A 382 13.72 -20.20 14.38
CA LYS A 382 12.49 -21.00 14.32
C LYS A 382 11.75 -20.95 12.99
N TYR A 383 11.90 -19.89 12.21
CA TYR A 383 11.09 -19.68 10.99
C TYR A 383 11.90 -19.27 9.77
N GLY A 384 13.22 -19.08 9.90
CA GLY A 384 14.11 -18.74 8.79
C GLY A 384 13.85 -17.34 8.22
N SER A 385 13.28 -16.44 9.04
CA SER A 385 12.88 -15.10 8.59
C SER A 385 12.77 -14.11 9.74
N ASP A 386 13.15 -12.88 9.43
CA ASP A 386 12.89 -11.63 10.18
C ASP A 386 11.41 -11.20 10.19
N LYS A 387 10.58 -11.76 9.30
CA LYS A 387 9.14 -11.47 9.14
C LYS A 387 8.28 -12.75 9.15
N PRO A 388 8.30 -13.55 10.23
CA PRO A 388 7.70 -14.87 10.23
C PRO A 388 6.16 -14.84 10.12
N ASP A 389 5.62 -15.69 9.24
CA ASP A 389 4.17 -15.95 9.23
C ASP A 389 3.80 -16.96 10.33
N LEU A 390 3.16 -16.47 11.39
CA LEU A 390 2.76 -17.26 12.56
C LEU A 390 1.36 -17.90 12.43
N ARG A 391 0.72 -17.84 11.25
CA ARG A 391 -0.61 -18.45 11.03
C ARG A 391 -0.62 -19.98 10.95
N PHE A 392 0.55 -20.62 10.96
CA PHE A 392 0.72 -22.07 10.88
C PHE A 392 2.03 -22.51 11.58
N GLY A 393 2.18 -23.81 11.82
CA GLY A 393 3.36 -24.40 12.47
C GLY A 393 4.58 -24.50 11.54
N LEU A 394 5.06 -25.73 11.29
CA LEU A 394 6.28 -26.01 10.52
C LEU A 394 7.53 -25.27 11.05
N GLU A 395 7.74 -25.25 12.36
CA GLU A 395 8.94 -24.63 12.94
C GLU A 395 10.20 -25.37 12.50
N ILE A 396 11.27 -24.62 12.28
CA ILE A 396 12.62 -25.11 12.03
C ILE A 396 13.19 -25.60 13.36
N VAL A 397 13.66 -26.85 13.37
CA VAL A 397 14.25 -27.49 14.55
C VAL A 397 15.69 -27.89 14.23
N ASP A 398 16.59 -27.59 15.16
CA ASP A 398 17.99 -28.03 15.05
C ASP A 398 18.13 -29.52 15.39
N ILE A 399 18.88 -30.21 14.54
CA ILE A 399 19.17 -31.65 14.66
C ILE A 399 20.67 -31.93 14.49
N GLY A 400 21.55 -30.92 14.59
CA GLY A 400 23.00 -31.10 14.35
C GLY A 400 23.63 -32.16 15.25
N ASP A 401 23.18 -32.27 16.50
CA ASP A 401 23.55 -33.32 17.44
C ASP A 401 23.15 -34.72 16.95
N ILE A 402 21.90 -34.89 16.52
CA ILE A 402 21.37 -36.16 16.01
C ILE A 402 21.96 -36.51 14.64
N ALA A 403 22.26 -35.51 13.82
CA ALA A 403 22.86 -35.64 12.50
C ALA A 403 24.32 -36.14 12.59
N ALA A 404 25.07 -35.73 13.62
CA ALA A 404 26.42 -36.23 13.89
C ALA A 404 26.45 -37.74 14.24
N GLU A 405 25.36 -38.29 14.78
CA GLU A 405 25.22 -39.74 15.05
C GLU A 405 24.88 -40.57 13.80
N SER A 406 24.43 -39.94 12.72
CA SER A 406 24.06 -40.64 11.47
C SER A 406 25.27 -41.19 10.69
N GLU A 407 25.04 -42.11 9.76
CA GLU A 407 26.03 -42.54 8.77
C GLU A 407 26.07 -41.62 7.54
N PHE A 408 25.27 -40.54 7.50
CA PHE A 408 25.12 -39.70 6.32
C PHE A 408 26.27 -38.69 6.20
N THR A 409 27.24 -39.01 5.34
CA THR A 409 28.49 -38.26 5.16
C THR A 409 28.31 -36.78 4.83
N VAL A 410 27.24 -36.41 4.12
CA VAL A 410 26.94 -35.02 3.77
C VAL A 410 26.72 -34.16 5.03
N PHE A 411 25.93 -34.64 5.99
CA PHE A 411 25.71 -33.94 7.25
C PHE A 411 26.98 -33.87 8.08
N LYS A 412 27.77 -34.95 8.12
CA LYS A 412 29.06 -34.99 8.83
C LYS A 412 30.10 -34.02 8.26
N SER A 413 30.17 -33.86 6.94
CA SER A 413 31.07 -32.87 6.30
C SER A 413 30.67 -31.45 6.70
N VAL A 414 29.38 -31.10 6.54
CA VAL A 414 28.86 -29.77 6.89
C VAL A 414 29.13 -29.41 8.35
N LEU A 415 28.90 -30.33 9.28
CA LEU A 415 29.17 -30.11 10.71
C LEU A 415 30.67 -29.97 11.00
N ALA A 416 31.54 -30.74 10.33
CA ALA A 416 32.99 -30.60 10.46
C ALA A 416 33.54 -29.31 9.84
N GLU A 417 32.85 -28.76 8.83
CA GLU A 417 33.12 -27.46 8.21
C GLU A 417 32.55 -26.26 9.01
N GLY A 418 31.90 -26.50 10.16
CA GLY A 418 31.29 -25.47 10.99
C GLY A 418 29.93 -24.95 10.50
N GLY A 419 29.29 -25.67 9.58
CA GLY A 419 27.88 -25.48 9.22
C GLY A 419 26.93 -26.16 10.19
N ILE A 420 25.63 -26.10 9.90
CA ILE A 420 24.56 -26.64 10.76
C ILE A 420 23.63 -27.56 9.98
N VAL A 421 22.83 -28.35 10.71
CA VAL A 421 21.78 -29.21 10.12
C VAL A 421 20.46 -28.95 10.83
N ARG A 422 19.50 -28.37 10.11
CA ARG A 422 18.13 -28.13 10.62
C ARG A 422 17.09 -28.78 9.72
N GLY A 423 15.88 -28.95 10.23
CA GLY A 423 14.77 -29.47 9.44
C GLY A 423 13.39 -29.00 9.92
N ILE A 424 12.38 -29.29 9.11
CA ILE A 424 10.97 -29.04 9.38
C ILE A 424 10.17 -30.34 9.25
N ASN A 425 9.09 -30.48 10.02
CA ASN A 425 8.14 -31.58 9.91
C ASN A 425 6.83 -31.11 9.25
N ALA A 426 6.58 -31.56 8.02
CA ALA A 426 5.34 -31.33 7.29
C ALA A 426 4.27 -32.36 7.70
N LYS A 427 3.37 -31.93 8.59
CA LYS A 427 2.29 -32.75 9.18
C LYS A 427 1.33 -33.32 8.14
N GLY A 428 1.29 -34.65 8.01
CA GLY A 428 0.53 -35.33 6.94
C GLY A 428 1.12 -35.15 5.51
N GLY A 429 2.33 -34.61 5.39
CA GLY A 429 2.96 -34.26 4.11
C GLY A 429 3.34 -35.45 3.21
N ALA A 430 3.42 -36.67 3.74
CA ALA A 430 3.81 -37.87 2.98
C ALA A 430 2.84 -38.17 1.83
N ALA A 431 1.54 -37.97 2.06
CA ALA A 431 0.50 -38.15 1.04
C ALA A 431 0.42 -36.98 0.04
N LYS A 432 0.84 -35.77 0.47
CA LYS A 432 0.79 -34.56 -0.37
C LYS A 432 1.87 -34.53 -1.43
N PHE A 433 3.12 -34.84 -1.08
CA PHE A 433 4.27 -34.67 -1.96
C PHE A 433 4.73 -36.01 -2.54
N THR A 434 4.74 -36.10 -3.87
CA THR A 434 5.21 -37.31 -4.57
C THR A 434 6.72 -37.45 -4.47
N ASN A 435 7.24 -38.67 -4.58
CA ASN A 435 8.68 -38.91 -4.55
C ASN A 435 9.42 -38.25 -5.74
N THR A 436 8.70 -37.82 -6.79
CA THR A 436 9.23 -37.00 -7.90
C THR A 436 9.36 -35.53 -7.50
N ALA A 437 8.43 -34.99 -6.71
CA ALA A 437 8.51 -33.62 -6.18
C ALA A 437 9.66 -33.43 -5.16
N LEU A 438 10.13 -34.53 -4.56
CA LEU A 438 11.16 -34.56 -3.51
C LEU A 438 12.57 -34.96 -4.02
N LYS A 439 12.71 -35.43 -5.27
CA LYS A 439 14.01 -35.75 -5.88
C LYS A 439 14.66 -34.49 -6.48
N PRO A 440 16.01 -34.43 -6.62
CA PRO A 440 16.71 -33.29 -7.25
C PRO A 440 16.09 -32.86 -8.58
N GLY A 441 15.95 -31.54 -8.78
CA GLY A 441 15.19 -30.97 -9.90
C GLY A 441 13.66 -31.08 -9.79
N GLY A 442 13.14 -31.67 -8.72
CA GLY A 442 11.73 -31.67 -8.33
C GLY A 442 11.24 -30.32 -7.82
N GLU A 443 10.04 -30.30 -7.25
CA GLU A 443 9.36 -29.08 -6.77
C GLU A 443 10.07 -28.48 -5.54
N LEU A 444 10.23 -29.26 -4.46
CA LEU A 444 10.76 -28.73 -3.20
C LEU A 444 12.27 -28.45 -3.25
N PRO A 445 13.12 -29.25 -3.92
CA PRO A 445 14.54 -28.91 -4.09
C PRO A 445 14.75 -27.56 -4.80
N LYS A 446 13.96 -27.24 -5.84
CA LYS A 446 14.05 -25.93 -6.54
C LYS A 446 13.78 -24.73 -5.63
N VAL A 447 12.95 -24.89 -4.60
CA VAL A 447 12.72 -23.84 -3.60
C VAL A 447 14.01 -23.56 -2.83
N VAL A 448 14.69 -24.59 -2.30
CA VAL A 448 15.93 -24.39 -1.53
C VAL A 448 17.16 -24.07 -2.39
N GLU A 449 17.23 -24.60 -3.62
CA GLU A 449 18.25 -24.28 -4.62
C GLU A 449 18.26 -22.77 -4.95
N THR A 450 17.08 -22.12 -4.93
CA THR A 450 16.94 -20.66 -5.12
C THR A 450 17.68 -19.85 -4.04
N TYR A 451 17.83 -20.41 -2.83
CA TYR A 451 18.55 -19.81 -1.69
C TYR A 451 19.94 -20.42 -1.51
N LYS A 452 20.56 -20.88 -2.61
CA LYS A 452 21.95 -21.41 -2.68
C LYS A 452 22.18 -22.73 -1.92
N ALA A 453 21.16 -23.38 -1.35
CA ALA A 453 21.34 -24.65 -0.66
C ALA A 453 21.71 -25.78 -1.63
N LYS A 454 22.72 -26.58 -1.28
CA LYS A 454 23.29 -27.65 -2.14
C LYS A 454 22.34 -28.83 -2.38
N GLY A 455 21.23 -28.93 -1.63
CA GLY A 455 20.21 -29.96 -1.82
C GLY A 455 19.21 -30.04 -0.66
N LEU A 456 18.17 -30.85 -0.86
CA LEU A 456 17.12 -31.13 0.13
C LEU A 456 17.11 -32.61 0.50
N ALA A 457 17.41 -32.93 1.75
CA ALA A 457 17.34 -34.29 2.28
C ALA A 457 15.95 -34.54 2.90
N TRP A 458 15.38 -35.74 2.75
CA TRP A 458 14.00 -36.00 3.17
C TRP A 458 13.73 -37.46 3.56
N MET A 459 12.77 -37.63 4.48
CA MET A 459 12.16 -38.92 4.81
C MET A 459 10.66 -38.74 5.05
N LYS A 460 9.86 -39.73 4.67
CA LYS A 460 8.45 -39.87 5.07
C LYS A 460 8.35 -40.86 6.23
N TYR A 461 7.30 -40.76 7.04
CA TYR A 461 6.99 -41.74 8.07
C TYR A 461 5.67 -42.45 7.75
N GLU A 462 5.75 -43.67 7.23
CA GLU A 462 4.63 -44.40 6.60
C GLU A 462 4.58 -45.84 7.12
N GLY A 463 3.48 -46.24 7.77
CA GLY A 463 3.35 -47.57 8.38
C GLY A 463 4.37 -47.81 9.50
N ASP A 464 4.48 -46.83 10.41
CA ASP A 464 5.37 -46.78 11.58
C ASP A 464 6.88 -46.90 11.32
N LYS A 465 7.31 -46.78 10.06
CA LYS A 465 8.73 -46.75 9.65
C LYS A 465 9.05 -45.52 8.80
N PHE A 466 10.32 -45.12 8.82
CA PHE A 466 10.82 -44.12 7.87
C PHE A 466 11.03 -44.74 6.49
N THR A 467 10.67 -43.99 5.44
CA THR A 467 10.94 -44.30 4.03
C THR A 467 11.58 -43.07 3.38
N GLY A 468 12.53 -43.21 2.45
CA GLY A 468 13.13 -42.03 1.82
C GLY A 468 14.40 -42.28 1.01
N SER A 469 15.01 -41.20 0.54
CA SER A 469 16.29 -41.23 -0.18
C SER A 469 17.50 -41.44 0.76
N ILE A 470 17.39 -40.97 2.01
CA ILE A 470 18.48 -40.96 3.00
C ILE A 470 18.29 -41.95 4.16
N GLU A 471 17.11 -42.55 4.34
CA GLU A 471 16.76 -43.20 5.62
C GLU A 471 17.73 -44.31 6.05
N LYS A 472 18.31 -45.04 5.10
CA LYS A 472 19.27 -46.13 5.33
C LYS A 472 20.56 -45.69 6.01
N PHE A 473 20.87 -44.40 5.99
CA PHE A 473 22.02 -43.81 6.69
C PHE A 473 21.71 -43.40 8.13
N PHE A 474 20.51 -43.72 8.65
CA PHE A 474 20.09 -43.43 10.01
C PHE A 474 19.72 -44.76 10.70
N PRO A 475 20.54 -45.22 11.67
CA PRO A 475 20.20 -46.35 12.53
C PRO A 475 18.91 -46.08 13.34
N ASP A 476 18.23 -47.12 13.79
CA ASP A 476 16.90 -46.97 14.41
C ASP A 476 16.89 -46.13 15.70
N ALA A 477 17.99 -46.12 16.46
CA ALA A 477 18.17 -45.22 17.61
C ALA A 477 18.24 -43.74 17.19
N VAL A 478 18.85 -43.44 16.04
CA VAL A 478 18.93 -42.08 15.47
C VAL A 478 17.58 -41.69 14.86
N LYS A 479 16.90 -42.62 14.17
CA LYS A 479 15.51 -42.44 13.70
C LYS A 479 14.54 -42.16 14.85
N ALA A 480 14.71 -42.81 16.00
CA ALA A 480 13.91 -42.53 17.21
C ALA A 480 14.15 -41.10 17.73
N LYS A 481 15.41 -40.66 17.85
CA LYS A 481 15.74 -39.26 18.21
C LYS A 481 15.16 -38.24 17.23
N ILE A 482 15.20 -38.52 15.92
CA ILE A 482 14.54 -37.68 14.90
C ILE A 482 13.02 -37.65 15.11
N LYS A 483 12.38 -38.81 15.35
CA LYS A 483 10.93 -38.90 15.61
C LYS A 483 10.52 -38.09 16.84
N GLU A 484 11.31 -38.10 17.90
CA GLU A 484 11.07 -37.32 19.12
C GLU A 484 11.30 -35.81 18.87
N ARG A 485 12.49 -35.42 18.40
CA ARG A 485 12.91 -34.02 18.23
C ARG A 485 12.04 -33.24 17.24
N LEU A 486 11.56 -33.88 16.17
CA LEU A 486 10.65 -33.28 15.17
C LEU A 486 9.17 -33.63 15.41
N ASN A 487 8.84 -34.30 16.52
CA ASN A 487 7.51 -34.79 16.87
C ASN A 487 6.81 -35.46 15.66
N VAL A 488 7.34 -36.57 15.16
CA VAL A 488 6.93 -37.18 13.87
C VAL A 488 5.82 -38.24 14.07
N GLU A 489 4.72 -38.07 13.35
CA GLU A 489 3.52 -38.90 13.38
C GLU A 489 3.31 -39.67 12.06
N PRO A 490 2.53 -40.77 12.03
CA PRO A 490 2.24 -41.51 10.80
C PRO A 490 1.58 -40.64 9.73
N GLY A 491 2.19 -40.55 8.56
CA GLY A 491 1.80 -39.67 7.45
C GLY A 491 2.67 -38.42 7.29
N ASP A 492 3.61 -38.16 8.21
CA ASP A 492 4.48 -36.98 8.16
C ASP A 492 5.61 -37.08 7.12
N LEU A 493 6.08 -35.91 6.68
CA LEU A 493 7.24 -35.73 5.81
C LEU A 493 8.24 -34.80 6.49
N VAL A 494 9.41 -35.32 6.86
CA VAL A 494 10.51 -34.52 7.41
C VAL A 494 11.48 -34.11 6.30
N LEU A 495 11.88 -32.84 6.32
CA LEU A 495 12.69 -32.15 5.32
C LEU A 495 13.87 -31.46 6.00
N PHE A 496 15.08 -31.63 5.46
CA PHE A 496 16.32 -31.17 6.09
C PHE A 496 17.23 -30.43 5.09
N VAL A 497 17.89 -29.37 5.57
CA VAL A 497 18.96 -28.66 4.85
C VAL A 497 20.20 -28.62 5.74
N ALA A 498 21.36 -28.85 5.12
CA ALA A 498 22.66 -28.86 5.77
C ALA A 498 23.63 -27.97 4.98
N ASP A 499 23.94 -26.79 5.51
CA ASP A 499 24.91 -25.84 4.96
C ASP A 499 25.31 -24.80 6.05
N LYS A 500 25.87 -23.65 5.67
CA LYS A 500 26.05 -22.50 6.56
C LYS A 500 24.72 -21.98 7.09
N GLU A 501 24.70 -21.42 8.31
CA GLU A 501 23.46 -21.03 9.00
C GLU A 501 22.54 -20.12 8.18
N ALA A 502 23.06 -19.05 7.56
CA ALA A 502 22.24 -18.16 6.72
C ALA A 502 21.54 -18.92 5.57
N VAL A 503 22.25 -19.81 4.87
CA VAL A 503 21.71 -20.63 3.78
C VAL A 503 20.65 -21.61 4.30
N VAL A 504 20.86 -22.21 5.47
CA VAL A 504 19.90 -23.12 6.10
C VAL A 504 18.63 -22.38 6.53
N CYS A 505 18.77 -21.20 7.13
CA CYS A 505 17.65 -20.35 7.54
C CYS A 505 16.84 -19.87 6.34
N ASP A 506 17.47 -19.23 5.35
CA ASP A 506 16.80 -18.71 4.15
C ASP A 506 16.05 -19.83 3.40
N ALA A 507 16.73 -20.96 3.17
CA ALA A 507 16.18 -22.08 2.43
C ALA A 507 15.00 -22.74 3.16
N LEU A 508 15.12 -23.03 4.47
CA LEU A 508 14.05 -23.65 5.23
C LEU A 508 12.90 -22.67 5.51
N GLY A 509 13.17 -21.37 5.67
CA GLY A 509 12.14 -20.34 5.79
C GLY A 509 11.29 -20.21 4.53
N ALA A 510 11.91 -20.16 3.35
CA ALA A 510 11.20 -20.16 2.08
C ALA A 510 10.44 -21.49 1.83
N LEU A 511 11.07 -22.63 2.13
CA LEU A 511 10.44 -23.95 2.01
C LEU A 511 9.25 -24.10 2.95
N ARG A 512 9.33 -23.56 4.17
CA ARG A 512 8.23 -23.50 5.14
C ARG A 512 7.00 -22.80 4.56
N ILE A 513 7.16 -21.60 3.97
CA ILE A 513 6.04 -20.89 3.33
C ILE A 513 5.46 -21.70 2.16
N HIS A 514 6.33 -22.25 1.29
CA HIS A 514 5.92 -23.02 0.12
C HIS A 514 5.10 -24.27 0.50
N VAL A 515 5.61 -25.06 1.45
CA VAL A 515 4.95 -26.28 1.95
C VAL A 515 3.60 -25.94 2.58
N ALA A 516 3.53 -24.89 3.41
CA ALA A 516 2.29 -24.46 4.05
C ALA A 516 1.23 -23.99 3.05
N SER A 517 1.63 -23.25 2.01
CA SER A 517 0.75 -22.84 0.91
C SER A 517 0.24 -24.04 0.12
N ALA A 518 1.14 -24.96 -0.29
CA ALA A 518 0.78 -26.17 -1.02
C ALA A 518 -0.15 -27.10 -0.23
N MET A 519 -0.02 -27.14 1.10
CA MET A 519 -0.86 -27.93 2.02
C MET A 519 -2.10 -27.17 2.54
N LYS A 520 -2.26 -25.88 2.23
CA LYS A 520 -3.29 -24.98 2.77
C LYS A 520 -3.33 -24.95 4.32
N LEU A 521 -2.17 -24.91 4.97
CA LEU A 521 -2.07 -24.85 6.43
C LEU A 521 -2.47 -23.50 7.03
N TYR A 522 -2.52 -22.46 6.20
CA TYR A 522 -3.14 -21.18 6.49
C TYR A 522 -4.12 -20.83 5.37
N ARG A 523 -4.97 -19.83 5.63
CA ARG A 523 -5.91 -19.28 4.66
C ARG A 523 -5.86 -17.76 4.73
N ASN A 524 -5.83 -17.08 3.59
CA ASN A 524 -5.96 -15.63 3.58
C ASN A 524 -7.43 -15.22 3.66
N TRP A 525 -7.74 -14.10 4.33
CA TRP A 525 -9.13 -13.67 4.52
C TRP A 525 -9.84 -13.41 3.18
N TRP A 526 -9.12 -13.01 2.14
CA TRP A 526 -9.68 -12.80 0.79
C TRP A 526 -10.05 -14.12 0.09
N GLU A 527 -9.38 -15.23 0.41
CA GLU A 527 -9.77 -16.57 -0.04
C GLU A 527 -10.98 -17.08 0.75
N GLU A 528 -11.07 -16.78 2.05
CA GLU A 528 -12.28 -17.02 2.86
C GLU A 528 -13.48 -16.25 2.31
N LYS A 529 -13.29 -14.95 2.04
CA LYS A 529 -14.29 -14.09 1.41
C LYS A 529 -14.73 -14.60 0.04
N ALA A 530 -13.81 -15.01 -0.84
CA ALA A 530 -14.16 -15.43 -2.20
C ALA A 530 -15.05 -16.69 -2.23
N GLU A 531 -14.74 -17.71 -1.42
CA GLU A 531 -15.60 -18.90 -1.30
C GLU A 531 -16.91 -18.60 -0.55
N TYR A 532 -16.89 -17.67 0.42
CA TYR A 532 -18.10 -17.19 1.10
C TYR A 532 -19.03 -16.45 0.12
N GLU A 533 -18.54 -15.46 -0.62
CA GLU A 533 -19.34 -14.67 -1.55
C GLU A 533 -19.91 -15.55 -2.68
N ALA A 534 -19.17 -16.56 -3.14
CA ALA A 534 -19.68 -17.53 -4.11
C ALA A 534 -20.83 -18.40 -3.57
N THR A 535 -20.73 -18.87 -2.31
CA THR A 535 -21.75 -19.73 -1.68
C THR A 535 -22.96 -18.94 -1.19
N GLU A 536 -22.75 -17.77 -0.57
CA GLU A 536 -23.79 -16.86 -0.10
C GLU A 536 -24.55 -16.20 -1.26
N ALA A 537 -23.92 -15.88 -2.40
CA ALA A 537 -24.64 -15.41 -3.59
C ALA A 537 -25.58 -16.48 -4.16
N ALA A 538 -25.18 -17.76 -4.13
CA ALA A 538 -26.05 -18.86 -4.57
C ALA A 538 -27.25 -19.04 -3.61
N ALA A 539 -27.03 -18.94 -2.29
CA ALA A 539 -28.08 -19.00 -1.28
C ALA A 539 -29.05 -17.80 -1.40
N ALA A 540 -28.53 -16.58 -1.42
CA ALA A 540 -29.31 -15.35 -1.52
C ALA A 540 -30.17 -15.28 -2.80
N LYS A 541 -29.64 -15.78 -3.93
CA LYS A 541 -30.39 -15.93 -5.19
C LYS A 541 -31.55 -16.92 -5.08
N LYS A 542 -31.37 -18.04 -4.37
CA LYS A 542 -32.44 -19.02 -4.09
C LYS A 542 -33.50 -18.44 -3.14
N GLU A 543 -33.07 -17.64 -2.18
CA GLU A 543 -33.91 -17.02 -1.14
C GLU A 543 -34.52 -15.65 -1.56
N LYS A 544 -34.23 -15.18 -2.78
CA LYS A 544 -34.68 -13.87 -3.33
C LYS A 544 -34.36 -12.66 -2.44
N ARG A 545 -33.21 -12.67 -1.78
CA ARG A 545 -32.73 -11.57 -0.91
C ARG A 545 -31.38 -11.04 -1.39
N ALA A 546 -30.93 -9.93 -0.82
CA ALA A 546 -29.55 -9.48 -0.96
C ALA A 546 -28.59 -10.49 -0.28
N PRO A 547 -27.38 -10.72 -0.84
CA PRO A 547 -26.30 -11.42 -0.16
C PRO A 547 -25.91 -10.72 1.15
N LYS A 548 -25.58 -11.49 2.17
CA LYS A 548 -24.97 -10.99 3.41
C LYS A 548 -23.52 -10.58 3.13
N PRO A 549 -23.01 -9.49 3.74
CA PRO A 549 -21.61 -9.12 3.63
C PRO A 549 -20.73 -10.13 4.37
N PHE A 550 -19.55 -10.44 3.81
CA PHE A 550 -18.51 -11.17 4.53
C PHE A 550 -18.02 -10.34 5.72
N GLN A 551 -17.94 -10.96 6.91
CA GLN A 551 -17.47 -10.33 8.13
C GLN A 551 -16.02 -10.73 8.43
N LEU A 552 -15.12 -9.74 8.41
CA LEU A 552 -13.74 -9.90 8.87
C LEU A 552 -13.68 -10.09 10.38
N ARG A 553 -12.65 -10.82 10.84
CA ARG A 553 -12.44 -11.17 12.24
C ARG A 553 -10.98 -10.90 12.66
N PRO A 554 -10.68 -10.80 13.97
CA PRO A 554 -9.30 -10.57 14.42
C PRO A 554 -8.34 -11.72 14.10
N ASP A 555 -8.81 -12.98 14.03
CA ASP A 555 -8.00 -14.15 13.64
C ASP A 555 -7.48 -14.10 12.21
N HIS A 556 -8.00 -13.20 11.37
CA HIS A 556 -7.46 -12.94 10.03
C HIS A 556 -6.15 -12.13 10.03
N PHE A 557 -5.75 -11.54 11.16
CA PHE A 557 -4.70 -10.53 11.26
C PHE A 557 -3.71 -10.86 12.38
N ASN A 558 -2.78 -11.78 12.09
CA ASN A 558 -1.74 -12.20 13.02
C ASN A 558 -0.59 -11.17 13.01
N PHE A 559 -0.59 -10.29 14.01
CA PHE A 559 0.44 -9.29 14.25
C PHE A 559 1.57 -9.82 15.15
N LEU A 560 2.78 -9.32 14.90
CA LEU A 560 3.98 -9.60 15.69
C LEU A 560 4.91 -8.38 15.64
N TRP A 561 5.58 -8.06 16.75
CA TRP A 561 6.82 -7.28 16.73
C TRP A 561 8.03 -8.20 16.72
N VAL A 562 8.93 -8.00 15.76
CA VAL A 562 10.29 -8.53 15.84
C VAL A 562 11.19 -7.44 16.40
N VAL A 563 12.02 -7.78 17.39
CA VAL A 563 12.84 -6.84 18.18
C VAL A 563 14.24 -7.41 18.44
N ASP A 564 15.13 -6.63 19.05
CA ASP A 564 16.50 -7.04 19.40
C ASP A 564 17.31 -7.54 18.17
N PHE A 565 17.14 -6.86 17.02
CA PHE A 565 17.93 -7.08 15.81
C PHE A 565 19.43 -6.88 16.08
N PRO A 566 20.34 -7.54 15.33
CA PRO A 566 21.75 -7.17 15.32
C PRO A 566 21.94 -5.76 14.74
N MET A 567 22.95 -5.05 15.21
CA MET A 567 23.31 -3.71 14.74
C MET A 567 23.94 -3.76 13.33
N PHE A 568 24.81 -4.75 13.12
CA PHE A 568 25.57 -4.92 11.89
C PHE A 568 25.48 -6.36 11.36
N MET A 569 25.61 -6.49 10.04
CA MET A 569 25.89 -7.75 9.34
C MET A 569 27.24 -7.60 8.62
N PHE A 570 28.03 -8.68 8.53
CA PHE A 570 29.26 -8.66 7.74
C PHE A 570 28.94 -9.06 6.30
N ASP A 571 29.15 -8.14 5.36
CA ASP A 571 29.10 -8.46 3.94
C ASP A 571 30.40 -9.17 3.53
N ALA A 572 30.28 -10.39 3.03
CA ALA A 572 31.44 -11.22 2.67
C ALA A 572 32.01 -10.90 1.28
N ASP A 573 31.23 -10.27 0.40
CA ASP A 573 31.61 -9.92 -0.96
C ASP A 573 32.29 -8.53 -0.98
N GLU A 574 31.71 -7.55 -0.27
CA GLU A 574 32.31 -6.22 -0.02
C GLU A 574 33.36 -6.21 1.11
N LYS A 575 33.38 -7.26 1.96
CA LYS A 575 34.32 -7.47 3.09
C LYS A 575 34.28 -6.39 4.17
N ARG A 576 33.09 -5.83 4.43
CA ARG A 576 32.87 -4.79 5.45
C ARG A 576 31.62 -5.07 6.29
N TRP A 577 31.47 -4.34 7.39
CA TRP A 577 30.21 -4.30 8.12
C TRP A 577 29.21 -3.37 7.42
N VAL A 578 27.96 -3.79 7.34
CA VAL A 578 26.80 -3.02 6.88
C VAL A 578 25.75 -2.96 7.98
N ALA A 579 25.02 -1.84 8.10
CA ALA A 579 23.95 -1.70 9.09
C ALA A 579 22.71 -2.49 8.64
N ILE A 580 22.06 -3.21 9.56
CA ILE A 580 20.89 -4.04 9.20
C ILE A 580 19.65 -3.19 8.88
N HIS A 581 19.42 -2.10 9.62
CA HIS A 581 18.34 -1.14 9.31
C HIS A 581 18.89 0.11 8.59
N HIS A 582 19.67 0.94 9.29
CA HIS A 582 20.34 2.13 8.73
C HIS A 582 21.43 2.67 9.68
N PRO A 583 22.39 3.48 9.21
CA PRO A 583 23.51 4.00 10.01
C PRO A 583 23.16 4.85 11.24
N PHE A 584 21.91 5.31 11.36
CA PHE A 584 21.44 6.21 12.43
C PHE A 584 20.75 5.48 13.60
N THR A 585 20.70 4.15 13.56
CA THR A 585 20.04 3.31 14.59
C THR A 585 20.90 3.27 15.85
N ALA A 586 20.28 3.50 17.02
CA ALA A 586 20.97 3.35 18.29
C ALA A 586 21.30 1.87 18.56
N PRO A 587 22.53 1.54 19.01
CA PRO A 587 22.82 0.25 19.64
C PRO A 587 22.09 0.12 20.98
N MET A 588 22.03 -1.10 21.53
CA MET A 588 21.72 -1.31 22.95
C MET A 588 22.85 -0.72 23.82
N ASP A 589 22.51 -0.13 24.96
CA ASP A 589 23.47 0.68 25.74
C ASP A 589 24.65 -0.16 26.29
N ASP A 590 24.37 -1.41 26.70
CA ASP A 590 25.39 -2.39 27.13
C ASP A 590 26.42 -2.72 26.02
N ASP A 591 26.00 -2.63 24.76
CA ASP A 591 26.79 -3.06 23.61
C ASP A 591 27.70 -1.95 23.08
N VAL A 592 27.43 -0.68 23.44
CA VAL A 592 28.17 0.52 22.97
C VAL A 592 29.68 0.38 23.19
N ALA A 593 30.08 -0.09 24.37
CA ALA A 593 31.48 -0.24 24.75
C ALA A 593 32.23 -1.31 23.93
N ASN A 594 31.50 -2.25 23.31
CA ASN A 594 32.04 -3.40 22.59
C ASN A 594 31.88 -3.29 21.06
N LEU A 595 31.40 -2.15 20.53
CA LEU A 595 31.15 -1.96 19.09
C LEU A 595 32.41 -2.15 18.23
N GLU A 596 33.59 -1.79 18.72
CA GLU A 596 34.85 -1.99 17.98
C GLU A 596 35.41 -3.41 18.11
N SER A 597 35.25 -4.04 19.27
CA SER A 597 35.84 -5.35 19.60
C SER A 597 35.00 -6.53 19.12
N GLU A 598 33.67 -6.43 19.23
CA GLU A 598 32.72 -7.50 18.92
C GLU A 598 31.49 -7.00 18.11
N PRO A 599 31.66 -6.25 16.99
CA PRO A 599 30.54 -5.66 16.23
C PRO A 599 29.44 -6.66 15.82
N GLY A 600 29.80 -7.90 15.51
CA GLY A 600 28.85 -8.96 15.16
C GLY A 600 27.98 -9.49 16.30
N LYS A 601 28.22 -9.07 17.55
CA LYS A 601 27.34 -9.35 18.70
C LYS A 601 26.48 -8.16 19.12
N ALA A 602 26.80 -6.95 18.65
CA ALA A 602 26.09 -5.75 19.03
C ALA A 602 24.65 -5.77 18.53
N ARG A 603 23.70 -5.42 19.39
CA ARG A 603 22.26 -5.35 19.11
C ARG A 603 21.83 -3.91 18.86
N ALA A 604 20.79 -3.74 18.05
CA ALA A 604 20.13 -2.47 17.78
C ALA A 604 18.88 -2.28 18.67
N LYS A 605 18.61 -1.03 19.06
CA LYS A 605 17.29 -0.58 19.55
C LYS A 605 16.29 -0.42 18.39
N ALA A 606 16.20 -1.47 17.54
CA ALA A 606 15.36 -1.53 16.35
C ALA A 606 14.24 -2.56 16.48
N TYR A 607 13.21 -2.39 15.66
CA TYR A 607 11.95 -3.12 15.75
C TYR A 607 11.16 -3.04 14.43
N ASP A 608 10.60 -4.18 14.01
CA ASP A 608 9.73 -4.28 12.84
C ASP A 608 8.36 -4.84 13.23
N MET A 609 7.31 -4.21 12.69
CA MET A 609 5.94 -4.71 12.77
C MET A 609 5.69 -5.67 11.61
N VAL A 610 5.30 -6.90 11.95
CA VAL A 610 4.97 -7.97 11.02
C VAL A 610 3.47 -8.27 11.12
N LEU A 611 2.83 -8.49 9.97
CA LEU A 611 1.43 -8.89 9.83
C LEU A 611 1.33 -10.01 8.79
N ASN A 612 0.90 -11.21 9.20
CA ASN A 612 0.69 -12.35 8.29
C ASN A 612 1.91 -12.68 7.39
N GLY A 613 3.13 -12.56 7.92
CA GLY A 613 4.39 -12.77 7.17
C GLY A 613 4.88 -11.57 6.33
N TYR A 614 4.14 -10.45 6.35
CA TYR A 614 4.59 -9.19 5.75
C TYR A 614 5.15 -8.26 6.84
N GLU A 615 6.39 -7.82 6.66
CA GLU A 615 6.91 -6.58 7.27
C GLU A 615 6.00 -5.42 6.83
N VAL A 616 5.24 -4.81 7.73
CA VAL A 616 4.29 -3.72 7.44
C VAL A 616 4.78 -2.36 7.94
N GLY A 617 5.83 -2.34 8.76
CA GLY A 617 6.63 -1.16 9.06
C GLY A 617 7.85 -1.49 9.89
N GLY A 618 8.84 -0.59 9.92
CA GLY A 618 10.12 -0.79 10.61
C GLY A 618 10.69 0.50 11.17
N GLY A 619 11.47 0.41 12.24
CA GLY A 619 11.91 1.57 13.00
C GLY A 619 13.04 1.30 14.01
N SER A 620 13.52 2.38 14.62
CA SER A 620 14.51 2.33 15.70
C SER A 620 14.51 3.59 16.56
N ILE A 621 15.03 3.46 17.77
CA ILE A 621 15.58 4.60 18.53
C ILE A 621 16.86 5.07 17.80
N ARG A 622 17.11 6.38 17.78
CA ARG A 622 18.19 7.00 16.99
C ARG A 622 19.40 7.35 17.84
N ILE A 623 20.55 7.44 17.18
CA ILE A 623 21.77 7.95 17.81
C ILE A 623 21.67 9.47 17.98
N HIS A 624 21.34 9.91 19.19
CA HIS A 624 21.31 11.33 19.56
C HIS A 624 22.69 11.90 19.99
N ARG A 625 23.75 11.10 19.91
CA ARG A 625 25.11 11.45 20.36
C ARG A 625 26.11 11.45 19.21
N GLN A 626 26.76 12.59 18.97
CA GLN A 626 27.70 12.76 17.86
C GLN A 626 28.91 11.80 17.92
N ASP A 627 29.42 11.50 19.11
CA ASP A 627 30.54 10.57 19.29
C ASP A 627 30.16 9.12 18.97
N VAL A 628 28.99 8.68 19.44
CA VAL A 628 28.42 7.35 19.10
C VAL A 628 28.10 7.27 17.60
N GLN A 629 27.61 8.35 16.97
CA GLN A 629 27.32 8.35 15.53
C GLN A 629 28.60 8.28 14.69
N SER A 630 29.67 8.97 15.11
CA SER A 630 30.99 8.86 14.50
C SER A 630 31.62 7.47 14.67
N LEU A 631 31.43 6.83 15.82
CA LEU A 631 31.82 5.43 16.05
C LEU A 631 31.09 4.46 15.10
N VAL A 632 29.77 4.62 14.94
CA VAL A 632 28.99 3.78 14.01
C VAL A 632 29.41 4.01 12.55
N PHE A 633 29.69 5.25 12.12
CA PHE A 633 30.24 5.51 10.79
C PHE A 633 31.62 4.86 10.58
N LYS A 634 32.51 4.91 11.58
CA LYS A 634 33.81 4.21 11.57
C LYS A 634 33.63 2.69 11.40
N MET A 635 32.68 2.07 12.10
CA MET A 635 32.42 0.63 11.97
C MET A 635 31.89 0.22 10.59
N LEU A 636 31.15 1.11 9.92
CA LEU A 636 30.68 0.95 8.53
C LEU A 636 31.76 1.21 7.46
N GLY A 637 32.99 1.54 7.88
CA GLY A 637 34.13 1.77 7.00
C GLY A 637 34.28 3.22 6.49
N MET A 638 33.49 4.17 7.00
CA MET A 638 33.63 5.59 6.64
C MET A 638 34.76 6.23 7.45
N ASP A 639 35.69 6.91 6.79
CA ASP A 639 36.67 7.74 7.47
C ASP A 639 36.04 9.08 7.96
N PRO A 640 36.67 9.81 8.90
CA PRO A 640 36.09 11.04 9.46
C PRO A 640 35.90 12.18 8.44
N ALA A 641 36.66 12.20 7.34
CA ALA A 641 36.51 13.18 6.28
C ALA A 641 35.33 12.82 5.36
N ASP A 642 35.14 11.54 4.99
CA ASP A 642 33.94 11.09 4.26
C ASP A 642 32.66 11.28 5.10
N ALA A 643 32.69 10.85 6.36
CA ALA A 643 31.58 11.01 7.28
C ALA A 643 31.18 12.48 7.46
N LYS A 644 32.16 13.41 7.54
CA LYS A 644 31.90 14.86 7.56
C LYS A 644 31.45 15.40 6.19
N ALA A 645 32.05 14.97 5.10
CA ALA A 645 31.70 15.40 3.75
C ALA A 645 30.27 15.00 3.38
N ARG A 646 29.80 13.83 3.82
CA ARG A 646 28.45 13.30 3.58
C ARG A 646 27.45 13.80 4.62
N PHE A 647 27.71 13.53 5.90
CA PHE A 647 26.78 13.68 7.03
C PHE A 647 27.17 14.77 8.05
N GLY A 648 28.12 15.67 7.74
CA GLY A 648 28.58 16.72 8.65
C GLY A 648 27.45 17.54 9.27
N PHE A 649 26.44 17.93 8.48
CA PHE A 649 25.25 18.65 8.97
C PHE A 649 24.48 17.89 10.07
N LEU A 650 24.48 16.55 10.06
CA LEU A 650 23.89 15.74 11.12
C LEU A 650 24.80 15.71 12.34
N LEU A 651 26.10 15.51 12.16
CA LEU A 651 27.07 15.49 13.26
C LEU A 651 27.09 16.83 14.02
N ASP A 652 27.09 17.95 13.29
CA ASP A 652 27.04 19.30 13.85
C ASP A 652 25.69 19.57 14.57
N ALA A 653 24.56 19.06 14.01
CA ALA A 653 23.25 19.13 14.66
C ALA A 653 23.18 18.26 15.93
N LEU A 654 23.81 17.08 15.95
CA LEU A 654 23.87 16.22 17.14
C LEU A 654 24.63 16.87 18.31
N GLN A 655 25.61 17.74 18.03
CA GLN A 655 26.28 18.55 19.05
C GLN A 655 25.40 19.70 19.60
N SER A 656 24.33 20.07 18.89
CA SER A 656 23.47 21.23 19.20
C SER A 656 22.39 20.94 20.26
N GLY A 657 22.59 19.94 21.13
CA GLY A 657 21.64 19.54 22.17
C GLY A 657 20.53 18.59 21.69
N ALA A 658 20.86 17.67 20.78
CA ALA A 658 19.91 16.70 20.24
C ALA A 658 19.24 15.86 21.35
N PRO A 659 17.90 15.76 21.39
CA PRO A 659 17.20 14.95 22.37
C PRO A 659 17.34 13.45 22.04
N PRO A 660 17.20 12.55 23.03
CA PRO A 660 16.85 11.16 22.74
C PRO A 660 15.58 11.13 21.89
N HIS A 661 15.60 10.40 20.77
CA HIS A 661 14.48 10.34 19.85
C HIS A 661 14.43 8.99 19.12
N GLY A 662 13.27 8.65 18.57
CA GLY A 662 13.03 7.41 17.86
C GLY A 662 11.83 7.51 16.94
N GLY A 663 11.70 6.56 16.02
CA GLY A 663 10.59 6.58 15.08
C GLY A 663 10.42 5.30 14.31
N ILE A 664 9.52 5.36 13.32
CA ILE A 664 9.07 4.21 12.53
C ILE A 664 8.59 4.69 11.15
N ALA A 665 8.62 3.79 10.18
CA ALA A 665 8.01 4.01 8.87
C ALA A 665 7.06 2.84 8.53
N LEU A 666 5.80 3.13 8.21
CA LEU A 666 4.86 2.12 7.69
C LEU A 666 4.82 2.16 6.16
N GLY A 667 4.88 1.00 5.49
CA GLY A 667 4.68 0.91 4.05
C GLY A 667 3.19 0.99 3.69
N LEU A 668 2.65 2.19 3.46
CA LEU A 668 1.20 2.40 3.30
C LEU A 668 0.59 1.69 2.10
N ASP A 669 1.38 1.50 1.04
CA ASP A 669 0.99 0.67 -0.10
C ASP A 669 0.80 -0.80 0.32
N ARG A 670 1.69 -1.35 1.17
CA ARG A 670 1.59 -2.73 1.68
C ARG A 670 0.45 -2.88 2.70
N TRP A 671 0.22 -1.88 3.55
CA TRP A 671 -0.97 -1.80 4.42
C TRP A 671 -2.27 -1.82 3.59
N CYS A 672 -2.38 -0.93 2.61
CA CYS A 672 -3.57 -0.86 1.77
C CYS A 672 -3.79 -2.15 0.96
N MET A 673 -2.71 -2.85 0.57
CA MET A 673 -2.76 -4.14 -0.12
C MET A 673 -3.40 -5.23 0.77
N ILE A 674 -2.96 -5.34 2.03
CA ILE A 674 -3.49 -6.32 3.00
C ILE A 674 -4.94 -6.00 3.42
N LEU A 675 -5.28 -4.72 3.56
CA LEU A 675 -6.65 -4.25 3.82
C LEU A 675 -7.59 -4.43 2.61
N ALA A 676 -7.05 -4.30 1.39
CA ALA A 676 -7.80 -4.53 0.15
C ALA A 676 -8.04 -6.02 -0.14
N GLY A 677 -7.16 -6.90 0.33
CA GLY A 677 -7.20 -8.33 0.03
C GLY A 677 -6.68 -8.67 -1.37
N THR A 678 -5.67 -7.93 -1.83
CA THR A 678 -4.93 -8.22 -3.08
C THR A 678 -3.49 -8.61 -2.77
N THR A 679 -2.84 -9.34 -3.67
CA THR A 679 -1.43 -9.73 -3.59
C THR A 679 -0.53 -8.89 -4.52
N ASN A 680 -1.10 -7.89 -5.20
CA ASN A 680 -0.40 -7.02 -6.14
C ASN A 680 -0.49 -5.56 -5.70
N ILE A 681 0.64 -4.95 -5.35
CA ILE A 681 0.71 -3.57 -4.88
C ILE A 681 0.26 -2.55 -5.95
N ARG A 682 0.24 -2.95 -7.23
CA ARG A 682 -0.28 -2.13 -8.34
C ARG A 682 -1.79 -1.92 -8.26
N ASP A 683 -2.57 -2.77 -7.60
CA ASP A 683 -4.02 -2.54 -7.50
C ASP A 683 -4.36 -1.40 -6.52
N VAL A 684 -3.48 -1.10 -5.54
CA VAL A 684 -3.72 -0.05 -4.53
C VAL A 684 -3.15 1.32 -4.88
N ILE A 685 -2.47 1.43 -6.02
CA ILE A 685 -1.85 2.66 -6.54
C ILE A 685 -2.63 3.11 -7.78
N ALA A 686 -2.93 4.40 -7.92
CA ALA A 686 -3.72 4.89 -9.06
C ALA A 686 -3.00 4.63 -10.40
N PHE A 687 -1.74 5.06 -10.52
CA PHE A 687 -0.92 4.95 -11.74
C PHE A 687 0.44 4.30 -11.41
N PRO A 688 0.50 2.97 -11.25
CA PRO A 688 1.71 2.24 -10.89
C PRO A 688 2.62 2.00 -12.09
N LYS A 689 3.88 1.65 -11.83
CA LYS A 689 4.84 1.21 -12.83
C LYS A 689 4.78 -0.31 -13.04
N ASN A 690 4.96 -0.76 -14.29
CA ASN A 690 5.15 -2.18 -14.61
C ASN A 690 6.51 -2.68 -14.10
N LYS A 691 6.81 -3.98 -14.24
CA LYS A 691 8.05 -4.61 -13.73
C LYS A 691 9.37 -4.00 -14.26
N GLN A 692 9.34 -3.20 -15.33
CA GLN A 692 10.51 -2.54 -15.93
C GLN A 692 10.60 -1.05 -15.55
N ALA A 693 9.99 -0.66 -14.42
CA ALA A 693 9.82 0.73 -13.97
C ALA A 693 9.04 1.64 -14.95
N ARG A 694 8.38 1.09 -15.98
CA ARG A 694 7.68 1.88 -17.01
C ARG A 694 6.24 2.21 -16.63
N ASP A 695 5.81 3.40 -16.99
CA ASP A 695 4.40 3.79 -17.07
C ASP A 695 3.91 3.54 -18.50
N LEU A 696 3.09 2.51 -18.68
CA LEU A 696 2.55 2.13 -19.98
C LEU A 696 1.43 3.05 -20.48
N MET A 697 0.86 3.89 -19.61
CA MET A 697 -0.17 4.86 -19.98
C MET A 697 0.44 6.14 -20.58
N THR A 698 1.56 6.62 -20.03
CA THR A 698 2.26 7.83 -20.51
C THR A 698 3.44 7.53 -21.44
N GLY A 699 3.91 6.28 -21.47
CA GLY A 699 5.12 5.88 -22.22
C GLY A 699 6.43 6.24 -21.51
N ALA A 700 6.39 6.63 -20.24
CA ALA A 700 7.58 7.01 -19.48
C ALA A 700 8.37 5.78 -18.94
N PRO A 701 9.70 5.87 -18.78
CA PRO A 701 10.56 6.97 -19.21
C PRO A 701 10.74 7.01 -20.73
N ALA A 702 10.91 8.23 -21.27
CA ALA A 702 11.02 8.51 -22.70
C ALA A 702 12.27 9.38 -22.99
N THR A 703 12.65 9.50 -24.26
CA THR A 703 13.74 10.39 -24.69
C THR A 703 13.36 11.86 -24.55
N VAL A 704 14.30 12.68 -24.08
CA VAL A 704 14.20 14.14 -23.99
C VAL A 704 14.83 14.82 -25.21
N GLU A 705 14.49 16.10 -25.46
CA GLU A 705 15.11 16.86 -26.54
C GLU A 705 16.62 17.07 -26.27
N PRO A 706 17.49 17.06 -27.30
CA PRO A 706 18.92 17.33 -27.16
C PRO A 706 19.24 18.68 -26.50
N ARG A 707 18.33 19.66 -26.62
CA ARG A 707 18.42 20.94 -25.92
C ARG A 707 18.35 20.77 -24.39
N GLN A 708 17.45 19.93 -23.88
CA GLN A 708 17.28 19.72 -22.44
C GLN A 708 18.55 19.10 -21.82
N LEU A 709 19.18 18.16 -22.54
CA LEU A 709 20.46 17.57 -22.15
C LEU A 709 21.58 18.62 -22.10
N LYS A 710 21.68 19.47 -23.15
CA LYS A 710 22.65 20.57 -23.21
C LYS A 710 22.45 21.59 -22.08
N ASP A 711 21.21 21.98 -21.81
CA ASP A 711 20.86 22.95 -20.76
C ASP A 711 21.12 22.40 -19.34
N LEU A 712 21.31 21.07 -19.19
CA LEU A 712 21.71 20.35 -17.98
C LEU A 712 23.20 19.95 -17.95
N GLY A 713 23.99 20.28 -18.97
CA GLY A 713 25.39 19.89 -19.09
C GLY A 713 25.64 18.39 -19.33
N ILE A 714 24.60 17.60 -19.61
CA ILE A 714 24.68 16.15 -19.80
C ILE A 714 24.92 15.79 -21.26
N LYS A 715 25.77 14.78 -21.48
CA LYS A 715 25.89 14.06 -22.75
C LYS A 715 25.57 12.59 -22.52
N LEU A 716 24.69 12.02 -23.35
CA LEU A 716 24.44 10.57 -23.39
C LEU A 716 25.60 9.88 -24.13
N THR A 717 25.93 8.66 -23.69
CA THR A 717 26.98 7.79 -24.25
C THR A 717 26.42 6.94 -25.39
#